data_AF-A0A370CH32-F1
#
_entry.id   AF-A0A370CH32-F1
#
_cell.length_a   1.000
_cell.length_b   1.000
_cell.length_c   1.000
_cell.angle_alpha   90.00
_cell.angle_beta   90.00
_cell.angle_gamma   90.00
#
_symmetry.space_group_name_H-M   'P 1'
#
loop_
_entity.id
_entity.type
_entity.pdbx_description
1 polymer ?
#
loop_
_entity_poly.entity_id
_entity_poly.type
_entity_poly.pdbx_seq_one_letter_code
_entity_poly.pdbx_strand_id
1 'polypeptide(L)'
;MFSPKHPRACALAANPQLLEDITFFPLDKSLYHTSHSDFPIDLTDILHFPQLNFIPPQEYKMSRARRESFQALKKWVFDRNSQVKKIAAGQGIAGTRAAPSQSGSNDSKIGSRLDNGETFTKDGKEYKRYKWQINKNAENATLKDIASKDSHKVWAEADIPITSDNSKAKATVSQLFDDLEETVWYLNLTIIVGLYPTIGLINRNSLADKERRLRGGRYKIFPVFPSSINFSFFESLTNHSSTMFRRIIPSLRNRGKMSPHPDRLSNTNLGKPFHTDWNTIHDWHSYTRGRFLLNEAHELRIRRADFNMNELAKCAAEAVGFTFSDCVRIEKFSDGMFNKAFLFTMQDGTQVVGKVPNPNAGRPHYTTASEVATMDFVRNELSTPVPKVLAWSSKADGNPVGSEYIIMEKVGGVQLDKIWPQMDIKKRFELIKTISRYQKAWMSKSFTQYGSLYFSSDLQDHRGCIIVNEDGSQSEYDRFAIGPTTGREFLDDGRIDVDFDRGPWNDLLSYKSAVGFRELACVQNMTQLPRSLLGLYGPGTYQPSRPKKVAAIQDYLSLVQFFLPTDDSICSAFLWHPDLHTENIFVDPDRPSEVLGIIDWQSSEVLPLFDHARQPYLLDYDGPPATGLDPPEFPENFDQLDPPEKAKAERLYLNISLATLYRKLTYAKNKKLFGAMEFQQTSSFDMMLFAQNLLIDGEALYRARVLELGDEWPCLPGVQASGNPPFPLEYSPEEVNSIEEDANGATRSMALMQGVKESLGELWPEKGIVPPERYDDARKLLKQVKTELIDQLAQSDAERLEWEKAWPFDD
;
A
#
# COMPACT_ATOMS: atom_id res chain seq x y z
N MET A 1 25.84 -9.49 -62.72
CA MET A 1 24.85 -8.72 -63.48
C MET A 1 24.20 -7.71 -62.53
N PHE A 2 24.47 -6.43 -62.80
CA PHE A 2 23.78 -5.19 -62.40
C PHE A 2 23.05 -5.07 -61.03
N SER A 3 23.68 -4.26 -60.16
CA SER A 3 23.09 -3.20 -59.31
C SER A 3 22.51 -2.05 -60.20
N PRO A 4 21.88 -0.91 -59.76
CA PRO A 4 21.69 -0.31 -58.39
C PRO A 4 20.26 0.30 -58.15
N LYS A 5 19.85 0.79 -56.96
CA LYS A 5 20.27 2.06 -56.31
C LYS A 5 19.74 2.20 -54.86
N HIS A 6 20.65 2.49 -53.93
CA HIS A 6 20.49 3.30 -52.70
C HIS A 6 20.61 4.83 -53.08
N PRO A 7 20.59 5.85 -52.17
CA PRO A 7 20.49 5.90 -50.69
C PRO A 7 19.61 7.06 -50.11
N ARG A 8 19.41 7.10 -48.78
CA ARG A 8 19.86 8.21 -47.90
C ARG A 8 19.62 7.92 -46.41
N ALA A 9 20.72 7.94 -45.68
CA ALA A 9 20.81 7.97 -44.22
C ALA A 9 20.65 9.40 -43.69
N CYS A 10 20.21 9.53 -42.44
CA CYS A 10 20.76 10.50 -41.48
C CYS A 10 20.77 9.84 -40.10
N ALA A 11 21.98 9.62 -39.59
CA ALA A 11 22.30 9.21 -38.23
C ALA A 11 22.47 10.44 -37.34
N LEU A 12 22.21 10.28 -36.04
CA LEU A 12 22.91 10.88 -34.88
C LEU A 12 22.26 10.27 -33.62
N ALA A 13 22.83 9.18 -33.10
CA ALA A 13 23.81 9.15 -32.01
C ALA A 13 23.15 9.07 -30.61
N ALA A 14 22.77 7.85 -30.22
CA ALA A 14 22.67 7.43 -28.83
C ALA A 14 23.63 6.25 -28.63
N ASN A 15 24.37 6.29 -27.53
CA ASN A 15 25.58 5.53 -27.23
C ASN A 15 25.37 3.99 -27.23
N PRO A 16 25.99 3.21 -28.14
CA PRO A 16 25.80 1.75 -28.22
C PRO A 16 26.41 0.94 -27.06
N GLN A 17 27.17 1.55 -26.15
CA GLN A 17 27.87 0.81 -25.09
C GLN A 17 26.98 0.30 -23.94
N LEU A 18 25.69 0.66 -23.88
CA LEU A 18 24.79 0.23 -22.80
C LEU A 18 23.94 -1.01 -23.12
N LEU A 19 23.86 -1.41 -24.39
CA LEU A 19 23.02 -2.52 -24.86
C LEU A 19 23.80 -3.82 -25.12
N GLU A 20 25.13 -3.77 -25.23
CA GLU A 20 25.96 -4.98 -25.32
C GLU A 20 26.35 -5.58 -23.95
N ASP A 21 26.23 -4.83 -22.85
CA ASP A 21 26.60 -5.28 -21.49
C ASP A 21 25.54 -6.15 -20.77
N ILE A 22 24.44 -6.48 -21.44
CA ILE A 22 23.37 -7.36 -20.90
C ILE A 22 23.29 -8.69 -21.66
N THR A 23 23.95 -8.84 -22.80
CA THR A 23 23.92 -10.08 -23.58
C THR A 23 25.31 -10.43 -24.10
N PHE A 24 25.94 -11.41 -23.44
CA PHE A 24 27.18 -12.13 -23.78
C PHE A 24 28.51 -11.36 -23.69
N PHE A 25 29.37 -11.71 -22.71
CA PHE A 25 30.82 -11.87 -22.91
C PHE A 25 31.46 -12.82 -21.87
N PRO A 26 32.58 -13.52 -22.20
CA PRO A 26 33.11 -14.67 -21.47
C PRO A 26 34.05 -14.27 -20.33
N LEU A 27 34.04 -15.05 -19.24
CA LEU A 27 34.91 -14.86 -18.09
C LEU A 27 36.32 -15.43 -18.33
N ASP A 28 37.32 -14.58 -18.11
CA ASP A 28 38.73 -14.92 -18.01
C ASP A 28 39.00 -15.83 -16.80
N LYS A 29 39.78 -16.90 -17.00
CA LYS A 29 39.97 -18.03 -16.07
C LYS A 29 41.23 -17.93 -15.22
N SER A 30 41.72 -16.74 -14.91
CA SER A 30 42.84 -16.58 -13.99
C SER A 30 42.47 -15.66 -12.82
N LEU A 31 41.98 -16.26 -11.73
CA LEU A 31 42.11 -15.82 -10.32
C LEU A 31 41.18 -16.67 -9.43
N TYR A 32 41.52 -17.96 -9.25
CA TYR A 32 40.97 -18.80 -8.18
C TYR A 32 42.09 -19.50 -7.44
N HIS A 33 42.42 -19.00 -6.25
CA HIS A 33 42.96 -19.79 -5.15
C HIS A 33 42.37 -19.23 -3.85
N THR A 34 41.25 -19.79 -3.40
CA THR A 34 41.16 -20.69 -2.24
C THR A 34 39.70 -21.06 -1.97
N SER A 35 39.51 -22.18 -1.28
CA SER A 35 38.34 -23.03 -1.19
C SER A 35 37.27 -22.56 -0.19
N HIS A 36 36.02 -22.51 -0.63
CA HIS A 36 34.97 -23.46 -0.22
C HIS A 36 33.73 -23.27 -1.10
N SER A 37 33.46 -24.28 -1.92
CA SER A 37 32.36 -24.36 -2.87
C SER A 37 31.26 -25.25 -2.32
N ASP A 38 30.02 -24.78 -2.37
CA ASP A 38 28.89 -25.63 -2.75
C ASP A 38 27.98 -24.86 -3.73
N PHE A 39 28.04 -25.34 -4.98
CA PHE A 39 27.19 -25.14 -6.17
C PHE A 39 27.23 -23.82 -6.98
N PRO A 40 27.79 -23.84 -8.23
CA PRO A 40 27.54 -22.82 -9.24
C PRO A 40 26.29 -23.17 -10.07
N ILE A 41 25.44 -22.18 -10.36
CA ILE A 41 24.34 -22.31 -11.31
C ILE A 41 24.79 -21.74 -12.66
N ASP A 42 24.62 -22.54 -13.72
CA ASP A 42 24.74 -22.12 -15.12
C ASP A 42 23.43 -21.43 -15.57
N LEU A 43 23.54 -20.27 -16.22
CA LEU A 43 22.40 -19.43 -16.62
C LEU A 43 21.61 -20.01 -17.82
N THR A 44 22.12 -21.05 -18.48
CA THR A 44 21.45 -21.70 -19.61
C THR A 44 20.27 -22.61 -19.20
N ASP A 45 20.24 -23.11 -17.97
CA ASP A 45 19.17 -24.01 -17.50
C ASP A 45 17.85 -23.28 -17.20
N ILE A 46 17.85 -21.94 -17.22
CA ILE A 46 16.65 -21.10 -17.00
C ILE A 46 15.86 -20.90 -18.32
N LEU A 47 16.41 -21.27 -19.47
CA LEU A 47 15.84 -20.91 -20.78
C LEU A 47 15.02 -22.02 -21.49
N HIS A 48 14.91 -23.23 -20.96
CA HIS A 48 14.21 -24.32 -21.66
C HIS A 48 13.33 -25.19 -20.75
N PHE A 49 12.03 -24.92 -20.65
CA PHE A 49 11.00 -25.91 -20.24
C PHE A 49 9.59 -25.52 -20.75
N PRO A 50 8.63 -26.48 -20.83
CA PRO A 50 7.55 -26.50 -21.81
C PRO A 50 6.27 -25.87 -21.26
N GLN A 51 5.39 -25.50 -22.18
CA GLN A 51 4.07 -24.93 -21.89
C GLN A 51 3.24 -25.85 -21.00
N LEU A 52 2.92 -25.37 -19.80
CA LEU A 52 1.87 -25.92 -18.93
C LEU A 52 0.64 -25.01 -19.04
N ASN A 53 -0.51 -25.66 -19.25
CA ASN A 53 -1.80 -25.02 -19.47
C ASN A 53 -2.20 -24.11 -18.30
N PHE A 54 -2.30 -22.82 -18.58
CA PHE A 54 -2.84 -21.81 -17.68
C PHE A 54 -4.37 -21.85 -17.71
N ILE A 55 -4.96 -21.86 -16.52
CA ILE A 55 -6.38 -21.58 -16.28
C ILE A 55 -6.54 -20.05 -16.39
N PRO A 56 -7.41 -19.52 -17.28
CA PRO A 56 -7.54 -18.07 -17.46
C PRO A 56 -8.25 -17.40 -16.27
N PRO A 57 -7.91 -16.14 -15.95
CA PRO A 57 -8.54 -15.37 -14.87
C PRO A 57 -10.05 -15.18 -15.12
N GLN A 58 -10.84 -15.36 -14.05
CA GLN A 58 -12.30 -15.23 -14.08
C GLN A 58 -12.78 -13.79 -14.36
N GLU A 59 -13.84 -13.69 -15.16
CA GLU A 59 -14.46 -12.47 -15.69
C GLU A 59 -15.52 -11.87 -14.71
N TYR A 60 -15.29 -10.70 -14.09
CA TYR A 60 -16.21 -10.03 -13.12
C TYR A 60 -17.23 -9.00 -13.65
N LYS A 61 -18.44 -9.43 -14.04
CA LYS A 61 -19.35 -8.67 -14.95
C LYS A 61 -20.48 -7.85 -14.32
N MET A 62 -20.82 -6.76 -15.03
CA MET A 62 -22.17 -6.24 -15.38
C MET A 62 -23.36 -6.96 -14.70
N SER A 63 -24.29 -6.22 -14.06
CA SER A 63 -25.48 -6.81 -13.42
C SER A 63 -26.15 -7.81 -14.36
N ARG A 64 -26.62 -8.95 -13.83
CA ARG A 64 -27.12 -10.06 -14.64
C ARG A 64 -28.10 -9.62 -15.73
N ALA A 65 -29.04 -8.74 -15.39
CA ALA A 65 -30.02 -8.19 -16.33
C ALA A 65 -29.38 -7.38 -17.49
N ARG A 66 -28.36 -6.56 -17.20
CA ARG A 66 -27.63 -5.80 -18.23
C ARG A 66 -26.79 -6.73 -19.10
N ARG A 67 -26.16 -7.75 -18.50
CA ARG A 67 -25.34 -8.75 -19.20
C ARG A 67 -26.18 -9.58 -20.16
N GLU A 68 -27.31 -10.08 -19.71
CA GLU A 68 -28.27 -10.82 -20.54
C GLU A 68 -28.79 -9.95 -21.68
N SER A 69 -29.10 -8.67 -21.41
CA SER A 69 -29.51 -7.71 -22.45
C SER A 69 -28.41 -7.43 -23.48
N PHE A 70 -27.17 -7.22 -23.04
CA PHE A 70 -26.01 -6.98 -23.90
C PHE A 70 -25.71 -8.19 -24.78
N GLN A 71 -25.74 -9.41 -24.22
CA GLN A 71 -25.53 -10.65 -24.97
C GLN A 71 -26.68 -10.92 -25.94
N ALA A 72 -27.93 -10.60 -25.58
CA ALA A 72 -29.07 -10.68 -26.50
C ALA A 72 -28.92 -9.71 -27.68
N LEU A 73 -28.41 -8.49 -27.44
CA LEU A 73 -28.11 -7.52 -28.50
C LEU A 73 -26.97 -8.02 -29.41
N LYS A 74 -25.86 -8.51 -28.84
CA LYS A 74 -24.73 -9.10 -29.56
C LYS A 74 -25.22 -10.23 -30.48
N LYS A 75 -25.97 -11.18 -29.93
CA LYS A 75 -26.58 -12.28 -30.69
C LYS A 75 -27.47 -11.77 -31.83
N TRP A 76 -28.36 -10.82 -31.56
CA TRP A 76 -29.27 -10.26 -32.57
C TRP A 76 -28.52 -9.65 -33.77
N VAL A 77 -27.38 -8.99 -33.52
CA VAL A 77 -26.54 -8.41 -34.57
C VAL A 77 -25.87 -9.51 -35.40
N PHE A 78 -25.27 -10.51 -34.74
CA PHE A 78 -24.54 -11.58 -35.44
C PHE A 78 -25.43 -12.60 -36.17
N ASP A 79 -26.70 -12.75 -35.77
CA ASP A 79 -27.68 -13.58 -36.49
C ASP A 79 -28.02 -13.03 -37.88
N ARG A 80 -27.63 -11.78 -38.20
CA ARG A 80 -27.95 -11.10 -39.46
C ARG A 80 -26.68 -10.56 -40.12
N ASN A 81 -26.15 -11.30 -41.10
CA ASN A 81 -24.98 -10.88 -41.88
C ASN A 81 -25.14 -9.49 -42.54
N SER A 82 -26.36 -9.11 -42.92
CA SER A 82 -26.65 -7.77 -43.45
C SER A 82 -26.42 -6.67 -42.41
N GLN A 83 -26.70 -6.94 -41.13
CA GLN A 83 -26.52 -5.98 -40.05
C GLN A 83 -25.04 -5.82 -39.69
N VAL A 84 -24.30 -6.93 -39.62
CA VAL A 84 -22.84 -6.91 -39.41
C VAL A 84 -22.15 -6.04 -40.46
N LYS A 85 -22.54 -6.18 -41.74
CA LYS A 85 -22.00 -5.36 -42.84
C LYS A 85 -22.34 -3.88 -42.70
N LYS A 86 -23.56 -3.55 -42.28
CA LYS A 86 -23.99 -2.14 -42.08
C LYS A 86 -23.21 -1.45 -40.97
N ILE A 87 -23.01 -2.13 -39.85
CA ILE A 87 -22.23 -1.62 -38.70
C ILE A 87 -20.76 -1.49 -39.09
N ALA A 88 -20.15 -2.50 -39.71
CA ALA A 88 -18.75 -2.43 -40.15
C ALA A 88 -18.50 -1.31 -41.19
N ALA A 89 -19.47 -1.03 -42.05
CA ALA A 89 -19.41 0.05 -43.03
C ALA A 89 -19.75 1.45 -42.46
N GLY A 90 -19.98 1.57 -41.14
CA GLY A 90 -20.28 2.84 -40.49
C GLY A 90 -21.60 3.49 -40.95
N GLN A 91 -22.54 2.71 -41.49
CA GLN A 91 -23.78 3.24 -42.05
C GLN A 91 -24.71 3.77 -40.96
N GLY A 92 -25.03 5.06 -41.01
CA GLY A 92 -25.98 5.69 -40.11
C GLY A 92 -25.55 7.11 -39.71
N ILE A 93 -26.55 7.98 -39.51
CA ILE A 93 -26.34 9.36 -39.07
C ILE A 93 -26.20 9.36 -37.55
N ALA A 94 -25.31 10.19 -37.01
CA ALA A 94 -25.15 10.32 -35.55
C ALA A 94 -26.50 10.63 -34.88
N GLY A 95 -26.78 9.96 -33.76
CA GLY A 95 -28.04 10.05 -33.03
C GLY A 95 -29.17 9.13 -33.53
N THR A 96 -28.97 8.38 -34.63
CA THR A 96 -29.97 7.40 -35.10
C THR A 96 -29.67 5.98 -34.63
N ARG A 97 -30.69 5.13 -34.56
CA ARG A 97 -30.56 3.72 -34.17
C ARG A 97 -29.69 2.94 -35.15
N ALA A 98 -28.67 2.26 -34.62
CA ALA A 98 -27.88 1.29 -35.36
C ALA A 98 -28.48 -0.12 -35.25
N ALA A 99 -28.77 -0.58 -34.03
CA ALA A 99 -29.36 -1.90 -33.75
C ALA A 99 -30.11 -1.93 -32.39
N PRO A 100 -31.09 -2.82 -32.19
CA PRO A 100 -31.80 -3.58 -33.20
C PRO A 100 -32.71 -2.66 -34.03
N SER A 101 -33.31 -3.18 -35.11
CA SER A 101 -34.36 -2.44 -35.83
C SER A 101 -35.57 -2.22 -34.92
N GLN A 102 -36.21 -1.04 -35.01
CA GLN A 102 -37.40 -0.65 -34.25
C GLN A 102 -38.69 -1.37 -34.73
N SER A 103 -38.60 -2.65 -35.04
CA SER A 103 -39.68 -3.48 -35.57
C SER A 103 -39.96 -4.65 -34.61
N GLY A 104 -41.22 -4.89 -34.28
CA GLY A 104 -41.64 -5.98 -33.38
C GLY A 104 -41.35 -5.70 -31.90
N SER A 105 -41.22 -6.74 -31.08
CA SER A 105 -40.95 -6.67 -29.63
C SER A 105 -39.45 -6.60 -29.30
N ASN A 106 -38.59 -6.13 -30.21
CA ASN A 106 -37.13 -6.15 -30.01
C ASN A 106 -36.70 -5.22 -28.88
N ASP A 107 -37.23 -4.00 -28.84
CA ASP A 107 -36.84 -3.02 -27.82
C ASP A 107 -37.23 -3.48 -26.41
N SER A 108 -38.35 -4.20 -26.27
CA SER A 108 -38.82 -4.75 -25.00
C SER A 108 -38.09 -6.02 -24.57
N LYS A 109 -37.90 -6.98 -25.50
CA LYS A 109 -37.27 -8.28 -25.21
C LYS A 109 -35.76 -8.23 -25.07
N ILE A 110 -35.08 -7.42 -25.89
CA ILE A 110 -33.63 -7.24 -25.79
C ILE A 110 -33.33 -6.26 -24.65
N GLY A 111 -34.16 -5.23 -24.47
CA GLY A 111 -34.02 -4.26 -23.37
C GLY A 111 -32.89 -3.26 -23.53
N SER A 112 -32.08 -3.35 -24.58
CA SER A 112 -31.01 -2.39 -24.89
C SER A 112 -30.85 -2.16 -26.40
N ARG A 113 -30.04 -1.17 -26.75
CA ARG A 113 -29.83 -0.70 -28.13
C ARG A 113 -28.43 -0.16 -28.35
N LEU A 114 -28.06 -0.11 -29.62
CA LEU A 114 -26.88 0.56 -30.15
C LEU A 114 -27.32 1.72 -31.05
N ASP A 115 -26.85 2.92 -30.75
CA ASP A 115 -27.09 4.14 -31.54
C ASP A 115 -25.79 4.57 -32.25
N ASN A 116 -25.92 5.14 -33.44
CA ASN A 116 -24.80 5.67 -34.22
C ASN A 116 -24.26 6.94 -33.56
N GLY A 117 -22.96 7.02 -33.35
CA GLY A 117 -22.24 8.23 -32.92
C GLY A 117 -21.59 8.97 -34.08
N GLU A 118 -20.67 9.89 -33.76
CA GLU A 118 -19.92 10.64 -34.77
C GLU A 118 -19.02 9.74 -35.63
N THR A 119 -18.79 10.17 -36.87
CA THR A 119 -17.73 9.62 -37.73
C THR A 119 -16.54 10.60 -37.66
N PHE A 120 -15.33 10.10 -37.42
CA PHE A 120 -14.15 10.94 -37.30
C PHE A 120 -12.90 10.25 -37.86
N THR A 121 -11.87 11.03 -38.19
CA THR A 121 -10.62 10.51 -38.76
C THR A 121 -9.54 10.49 -37.68
N LYS A 122 -8.87 9.34 -37.53
CA LYS A 122 -7.71 9.16 -36.65
C LYS A 122 -6.62 8.42 -37.42
N ASP A 123 -5.40 8.96 -37.44
CA ASP A 123 -4.23 8.39 -38.13
C ASP A 123 -4.47 8.04 -39.61
N GLY A 124 -5.23 8.90 -40.31
CA GLY A 124 -5.55 8.73 -41.74
C GLY A 124 -6.61 7.66 -42.04
N LYS A 125 -7.27 7.08 -41.02
CA LYS A 125 -8.38 6.13 -41.15
C LYS A 125 -9.67 6.71 -40.58
N GLU A 126 -10.80 6.41 -41.21
CA GLU A 126 -12.12 6.79 -40.69
C GLU A 126 -12.62 5.77 -39.67
N TYR A 127 -13.15 6.29 -38.56
CA TYR A 127 -13.76 5.54 -37.47
C TYR A 127 -15.20 5.95 -37.27
N LYS A 128 -16.03 5.02 -36.79
CA LYS A 128 -17.41 5.25 -36.38
C LYS A 128 -17.57 4.94 -34.90
N ARG A 129 -18.09 5.91 -34.15
CA ARG A 129 -18.51 5.70 -32.76
C ARG A 129 -19.88 5.01 -32.71
N TYR A 130 -20.05 4.10 -31.76
CA TYR A 130 -21.32 3.49 -31.41
C TYR A 130 -21.59 3.60 -29.91
N LYS A 131 -22.84 3.88 -29.53
CA LYS A 131 -23.26 4.13 -28.14
C LYS A 131 -24.28 3.08 -27.71
N TRP A 132 -23.99 2.35 -26.63
CA TRP A 132 -24.89 1.36 -26.05
C TRP A 132 -25.77 1.98 -24.96
N GLN A 133 -27.08 1.73 -25.03
CA GLN A 133 -28.09 2.34 -24.15
C GLN A 133 -29.19 1.34 -23.77
N ILE A 134 -29.83 1.56 -22.61
CA ILE A 134 -30.96 0.74 -22.14
C ILE A 134 -32.30 1.34 -22.60
N ASN A 135 -33.28 0.48 -22.91
CA ASN A 135 -34.59 0.89 -23.41
C ASN A 135 -35.60 1.09 -22.28
N LYS A 136 -36.37 2.20 -22.34
CA LYS A 136 -37.46 2.51 -21.38
C LYS A 136 -38.57 1.47 -21.32
N ASN A 137 -38.78 0.73 -22.40
CA ASN A 137 -39.82 -0.29 -22.53
C ASN A 137 -39.28 -1.72 -22.35
N ALA A 138 -38.10 -1.89 -21.75
CA ALA A 138 -37.58 -3.22 -21.42
C ALA A 138 -38.58 -4.01 -20.55
N GLU A 139 -38.76 -5.29 -20.85
CA GLU A 139 -39.60 -6.22 -20.06
C GLU A 139 -38.96 -6.53 -18.69
N ASN A 140 -37.63 -6.54 -18.64
CA ASN A 140 -36.89 -6.74 -17.40
C ASN A 140 -37.04 -5.51 -16.48
N ALA A 141 -37.58 -5.74 -15.27
CA ALA A 141 -37.89 -4.67 -14.32
C ALA A 141 -36.66 -3.84 -13.91
N THR A 142 -35.50 -4.47 -13.76
CA THR A 142 -34.23 -3.80 -13.44
C THR A 142 -33.79 -2.86 -14.58
N LEU A 143 -33.86 -3.31 -15.83
CA LEU A 143 -33.54 -2.46 -17.00
C LEU A 143 -34.53 -1.31 -17.16
N LYS A 144 -35.80 -1.56 -16.84
CA LYS A 144 -36.87 -0.55 -16.89
C LYS A 144 -36.67 0.54 -15.83
N ASP A 145 -36.34 0.17 -14.59
CA ASP A 145 -35.99 1.13 -13.54
C ASP A 145 -34.77 1.97 -13.94
N ILE A 146 -33.73 1.32 -14.45
CA ILE A 146 -32.52 1.99 -14.95
C ILE A 146 -32.85 3.03 -16.02
N ALA A 147 -33.64 2.65 -17.03
CA ALA A 147 -34.01 3.55 -18.12
C ALA A 147 -35.05 4.61 -17.71
N SER A 148 -35.75 4.43 -16.59
CA SER A 148 -36.67 5.43 -16.05
C SER A 148 -35.93 6.63 -15.47
N LYS A 149 -34.73 6.41 -14.92
CA LYS A 149 -33.85 7.44 -14.35
C LYS A 149 -33.20 8.30 -15.44
N ASP A 150 -32.65 7.67 -16.48
CA ASP A 150 -32.21 8.33 -17.70
C ASP A 150 -32.19 7.35 -18.87
N SER A 151 -33.08 7.57 -19.85
CA SER A 151 -33.21 6.71 -21.03
C SER A 151 -32.23 7.00 -22.15
N HIS A 152 -31.52 8.11 -22.07
CA HIS A 152 -30.50 8.52 -23.03
C HIS A 152 -29.09 8.32 -22.48
N LYS A 153 -28.96 7.84 -21.22
CA LYS A 153 -27.68 7.44 -20.64
C LYS A 153 -26.96 6.45 -21.55
N VAL A 154 -25.77 6.87 -21.99
CA VAL A 154 -24.81 6.02 -22.69
C VAL A 154 -24.09 5.19 -21.64
N TRP A 155 -24.24 3.87 -21.72
CA TRP A 155 -23.66 2.92 -20.77
C TRP A 155 -22.26 2.47 -21.21
N ALA A 156 -22.02 2.43 -22.50
CA ALA A 156 -20.72 2.25 -23.10
C ALA A 156 -20.69 2.88 -24.48
N GLU A 157 -19.51 3.27 -24.93
CA GLU A 157 -19.28 3.67 -26.32
C GLU A 157 -17.95 3.13 -26.80
N ALA A 158 -17.87 2.81 -28.09
CA ALA A 158 -16.67 2.27 -28.71
C ALA A 158 -16.56 2.75 -30.16
N ASP A 159 -15.32 2.84 -30.63
CA ASP A 159 -14.96 3.39 -31.93
C ASP A 159 -14.35 2.29 -32.80
N ILE A 160 -14.98 1.98 -33.93
CA ILE A 160 -14.45 0.97 -34.87
C ILE A 160 -14.04 1.58 -36.21
N PRO A 161 -12.98 1.05 -36.87
CA PRO A 161 -12.60 1.52 -38.20
C PRO A 161 -13.68 1.16 -39.22
N ILE A 162 -14.03 2.12 -40.08
CA ILE A 162 -14.98 1.89 -41.17
C ILE A 162 -14.30 1.03 -42.23
N THR A 163 -14.95 -0.07 -42.62
CA THR A 163 -14.44 -0.98 -43.64
C THR A 163 -15.52 -1.34 -44.66
N SER A 164 -15.18 -1.22 -45.94
CA SER A 164 -15.98 -1.76 -47.06
C SER A 164 -15.62 -3.20 -47.42
N ASP A 165 -14.59 -3.77 -46.77
CA ASP A 165 -14.16 -5.15 -46.96
C ASP A 165 -15.06 -6.11 -46.17
N ASN A 166 -15.98 -6.76 -46.88
CA ASN A 166 -16.92 -7.72 -46.32
C ASN A 166 -16.25 -8.90 -45.60
N SER A 167 -15.00 -9.25 -45.94
CA SER A 167 -14.27 -10.33 -45.27
C SER A 167 -13.84 -9.96 -43.84
N LYS A 168 -13.69 -8.66 -43.55
CA LYS A 168 -13.28 -8.11 -42.25
C LYS A 168 -14.44 -7.63 -41.39
N ALA A 169 -15.65 -7.55 -41.94
CA ALA A 169 -16.82 -7.00 -41.26
C ALA A 169 -17.16 -7.73 -39.95
N LYS A 170 -17.09 -9.07 -39.94
CA LYS A 170 -17.39 -9.87 -38.74
C LYS A 170 -16.37 -9.65 -37.62
N ALA A 171 -15.08 -9.60 -37.95
CA ALA A 171 -14.02 -9.32 -36.97
C ALA A 171 -14.13 -7.90 -36.41
N THR A 172 -14.42 -6.92 -37.27
CA THR A 172 -14.58 -5.51 -36.88
C THR A 172 -15.77 -5.32 -35.93
N VAL A 173 -16.91 -5.96 -36.21
CA VAL A 173 -18.08 -5.90 -35.32
C VAL A 173 -17.87 -6.75 -34.05
N SER A 174 -17.04 -7.79 -34.08
CA SER A 174 -16.65 -8.49 -32.85
C SER A 174 -15.89 -7.56 -31.93
N GLN A 175 -14.86 -6.89 -32.47
CA GLN A 175 -14.08 -5.89 -31.74
C GLN A 175 -14.97 -4.81 -31.14
N LEU A 176 -15.97 -4.30 -31.89
CA LEU A 176 -16.94 -3.35 -31.35
C LEU A 176 -17.62 -3.86 -30.07
N PHE A 177 -18.11 -5.10 -30.07
CA PHE A 177 -18.78 -5.66 -28.90
C PHE A 177 -17.79 -5.97 -27.78
N ASP A 178 -16.55 -6.33 -28.11
CA ASP A 178 -15.52 -6.61 -27.12
C ASP A 178 -15.08 -5.29 -26.43
N ASP A 179 -14.93 -4.20 -27.18
CA ASP A 179 -14.64 -2.84 -26.66
C ASP A 179 -15.81 -2.24 -25.85
N LEU A 180 -17.05 -2.43 -26.34
CA LEU A 180 -18.25 -2.02 -25.60
C LEU A 180 -18.40 -2.84 -24.32
N GLU A 181 -18.08 -4.14 -24.36
CA GLU A 181 -18.06 -4.99 -23.20
C GLU A 181 -17.05 -4.38 -22.22
N GLU A 182 -15.76 -4.27 -22.57
CA GLU A 182 -14.68 -3.66 -21.77
C GLU A 182 -15.11 -2.36 -21.06
N THR A 183 -15.70 -1.41 -21.77
CA THR A 183 -16.12 -0.11 -21.22
C THR A 183 -17.12 -0.23 -20.05
N VAL A 184 -17.99 -1.25 -20.05
CA VAL A 184 -19.01 -1.44 -18.99
C VAL A 184 -18.42 -2.02 -17.70
N TRP A 185 -17.32 -2.78 -17.79
CA TRP A 185 -16.67 -3.46 -16.66
C TRP A 185 -15.89 -2.52 -15.75
N TYR A 186 -15.40 -1.43 -16.32
CA TYR A 186 -14.55 -0.49 -15.64
C TYR A 186 -15.24 0.29 -14.52
N LEU A 187 -16.54 0.57 -14.66
CA LEU A 187 -17.32 1.28 -13.65
C LEU A 187 -17.46 0.52 -12.32
N ASN A 188 -17.37 -0.82 -12.32
CA ASN A 188 -17.49 -1.61 -11.11
C ASN A 188 -16.14 -1.89 -10.42
N LEU A 189 -15.04 -1.91 -11.17
CA LEU A 189 -13.73 -2.20 -10.61
C LEU A 189 -13.10 -0.99 -9.90
N THR A 190 -13.39 0.23 -10.35
CA THR A 190 -13.00 1.45 -9.63
C THR A 190 -13.62 1.53 -8.22
N ILE A 191 -14.77 0.87 -8.01
CA ILE A 191 -15.51 0.82 -6.74
C ILE A 191 -14.82 -0.12 -5.74
N ILE A 192 -14.40 -1.31 -6.19
CA ILE A 192 -13.68 -2.27 -5.34
C ILE A 192 -12.33 -1.71 -4.93
N VAL A 193 -11.64 -0.99 -5.84
CA VAL A 193 -10.27 -0.57 -5.57
C VAL A 193 -10.16 0.81 -4.89
N GLY A 194 -11.26 1.56 -4.78
CA GLY A 194 -11.37 2.76 -3.93
C GLY A 194 -11.35 2.47 -2.42
N LEU A 195 -11.48 1.21 -2.00
CA LEU A 195 -11.44 0.74 -0.61
C LEU A 195 -10.04 0.53 -0.03
N TYR A 196 -9.01 0.47 -0.87
CA TYR A 196 -7.65 0.08 -0.50
C TYR A 196 -6.70 1.18 0.03
N PRO A 197 -6.98 2.51 0.00
CA PRO A 197 -6.00 3.48 0.49
C PRO A 197 -5.84 3.57 2.02
N THR A 198 -6.78 3.06 2.82
CA THR A 198 -6.78 3.26 4.29
C THR A 198 -6.20 2.09 5.09
N ILE A 199 -5.96 0.93 4.48
CA ILE A 199 -5.23 -0.15 5.14
C ILE A 199 -3.75 0.18 5.02
N GLY A 200 -3.04 0.21 6.16
CA GLY A 200 -1.59 0.32 6.22
C GLY A 200 -0.82 -0.77 5.46
N LEU A 201 -1.51 -1.68 4.76
CA LEU A 201 -0.97 -2.74 3.91
C LEU A 201 -1.95 -2.97 2.74
N ILE A 202 -1.52 -2.68 1.49
CA ILE A 202 -1.78 -3.43 0.21
C ILE A 202 -1.91 -2.55 -1.05
N ASN A 203 -1.04 -2.89 -2.03
CA ASN A 203 -1.10 -2.78 -3.50
C ASN A 203 -1.81 -1.56 -4.16
N ARG A 204 -1.08 -0.45 -4.36
CA ARG A 204 -1.51 0.71 -5.18
C ARG A 204 -1.54 0.46 -6.71
N ASN A 205 -1.05 -0.69 -7.19
CA ASN A 205 -0.65 -0.86 -8.59
C ASN A 205 -1.63 -1.59 -9.49
N SER A 206 -2.54 -2.38 -8.93
CA SER A 206 -3.64 -2.98 -9.71
C SER A 206 -4.60 -1.95 -10.32
N LEU A 207 -4.67 -0.74 -9.73
CA LEU A 207 -5.52 0.38 -10.17
C LEU A 207 -5.02 1.13 -11.41
N ALA A 208 -3.73 1.42 -11.47
CA ALA A 208 -3.20 2.45 -12.37
C ALA A 208 -3.21 2.05 -13.85
N ASP A 209 -3.16 0.74 -14.13
CA ASP A 209 -3.11 0.24 -15.50
C ASP A 209 -4.49 0.09 -16.15
N LYS A 210 -5.53 0.01 -15.31
CA LYS A 210 -6.90 0.12 -15.77
C LYS A 210 -7.20 1.56 -16.20
N GLU A 211 -6.81 2.58 -15.43
CA GLU A 211 -7.06 3.98 -15.82
C GLU A 211 -6.32 4.44 -17.11
N ARG A 212 -5.16 3.87 -17.44
CA ARG A 212 -4.34 4.33 -18.59
C ARG A 212 -4.86 3.93 -19.97
N ARG A 213 -5.58 2.81 -20.11
CA ARG A 213 -6.13 2.42 -21.42
C ARG A 213 -7.28 3.31 -21.91
N LEU A 214 -7.87 4.15 -21.03
CA LEU A 214 -9.10 4.90 -21.31
C LEU A 214 -8.91 6.40 -21.63
N ARG A 215 -7.73 7.00 -21.44
CA ARG A 215 -7.56 8.47 -21.58
C ARG A 215 -6.67 8.86 -22.76
N GLY A 216 -7.25 8.84 -23.97
CA GLY A 216 -6.72 9.58 -25.11
C GLY A 216 -7.00 11.08 -24.97
N GLY A 217 -6.17 11.83 -24.23
CA GLY A 217 -6.31 13.28 -24.11
C GLY A 217 -5.39 13.91 -23.06
N ARG A 218 -4.56 14.86 -23.50
CA ARG A 218 -3.52 15.57 -22.74
C ARG A 218 -4.03 16.18 -21.42
N TYR A 219 -3.59 15.66 -20.28
CA TYR A 219 -3.51 16.39 -19.02
C TYR A 219 -2.25 15.98 -18.23
N LYS A 220 -1.52 16.99 -17.76
CA LYS A 220 -0.29 16.86 -16.98
C LYS A 220 -0.64 16.36 -15.57
N ILE A 221 -0.08 15.21 -15.17
CA ILE A 221 -0.13 14.70 -13.79
C ILE A 221 1.27 14.85 -13.19
N PHE A 222 1.38 15.68 -12.15
CA PHE A 222 2.59 15.90 -11.35
C PHE A 222 2.79 14.74 -10.33
N PRO A 223 4.04 14.41 -9.95
CA PRO A 223 4.37 13.21 -9.17
C PRO A 223 4.02 13.34 -7.67
N VAL A 224 3.50 12.26 -7.06
CA VAL A 224 3.22 12.13 -5.61
C VAL A 224 4.24 11.17 -4.98
N PHE A 225 4.73 11.49 -3.78
CA PHE A 225 5.82 10.80 -3.06
C PHE A 225 5.29 9.78 -2.03
N PRO A 226 6.03 8.69 -1.71
CA PRO A 226 5.67 7.75 -0.66
C PRO A 226 5.86 8.36 0.75
N SER A 227 5.19 7.76 1.73
CA SER A 227 5.07 8.19 3.12
C SER A 227 6.38 8.17 3.91
N SER A 228 7.22 9.16 3.64
CA SER A 228 8.22 9.76 4.53
C SER A 228 8.87 10.95 3.82
N ILE A 229 8.06 11.92 3.40
CA ILE A 229 8.62 13.19 2.91
C ILE A 229 9.27 13.90 4.10
N ASN A 230 10.59 13.90 4.13
CA ASN A 230 11.34 15.05 4.60
C ASN A 230 12.00 15.71 3.38
N PHE A 231 11.80 17.02 3.25
CA PHE A 231 12.32 17.86 2.18
C PHE A 231 13.85 17.98 2.30
N SER A 232 14.62 17.11 1.64
CA SER A 232 16.07 17.30 1.47
C SER A 232 16.47 17.89 0.11
N PHE A 233 15.51 18.39 -0.69
CA PHE A 233 15.81 19.00 -1.98
C PHE A 233 16.40 20.44 -1.89
N PHE A 234 16.64 20.98 -0.70
CA PHE A 234 17.19 22.35 -0.52
C PHE A 234 18.57 22.45 0.17
N GLU A 235 19.24 21.36 0.52
CA GLU A 235 20.61 21.43 1.08
C GLU A 235 21.74 21.33 0.05
N SER A 236 21.42 21.19 -1.25
CA SER A 236 22.42 21.14 -2.33
C SER A 236 22.84 22.50 -2.90
N LEU A 237 22.38 23.63 -2.35
CA LEU A 237 22.76 24.98 -2.84
C LEU A 237 23.50 25.87 -1.83
N THR A 238 23.93 25.34 -0.68
CA THR A 238 24.83 26.06 0.23
C THR A 238 25.99 25.18 0.67
N ASN A 239 26.77 24.69 -0.28
CA ASN A 239 28.15 24.28 -0.03
C ASN A 239 28.92 24.25 -1.35
N HIS A 240 29.17 25.41 -1.95
CA HIS A 240 30.30 25.67 -2.87
C HIS A 240 30.46 27.19 -3.04
N SER A 241 31.23 27.82 -2.15
CA SER A 241 32.10 28.99 -2.47
C SER A 241 32.85 29.46 -1.23
N SER A 242 33.90 28.74 -0.88
CA SER A 242 35.04 29.31 -0.15
C SER A 242 36.12 29.64 -1.17
N THR A 243 36.11 30.85 -1.75
CA THR A 243 37.29 31.65 -2.19
C THR A 243 36.88 32.78 -3.14
N MET A 244 36.68 33.97 -2.59
CA MET A 244 37.15 35.27 -3.10
C MET A 244 36.34 36.36 -2.40
N PHE A 245 37.00 37.17 -1.57
CA PHE A 245 36.99 38.64 -1.64
C PHE A 245 37.77 39.20 -0.46
N ARG A 246 38.98 39.68 -0.76
CA ARG A 246 39.74 40.62 0.07
C ARG A 246 39.41 42.04 -0.39
N ARG A 247 39.40 42.98 0.58
CA ARG A 247 39.27 44.45 0.48
C ARG A 247 37.82 44.89 0.21
N ILE A 248 37.23 45.81 0.97
CA ILE A 248 37.67 47.19 1.23
C ILE A 248 37.19 47.69 2.62
N ILE A 249 38.06 48.43 3.31
CA ILE A 249 37.82 49.20 4.56
C ILE A 249 37.17 50.55 4.21
N PRO A 250 36.34 51.13 5.09
CA PRO A 250 36.68 52.48 5.57
C PRO A 250 36.63 52.64 7.10
N SER A 251 37.70 53.26 7.56
CA SER A 251 37.93 53.95 8.83
C SER A 251 36.72 54.46 9.60
N LEU A 252 36.76 54.31 10.93
CA LEU A 252 36.68 55.44 11.86
C LEU A 252 37.56 55.18 13.09
N ARG A 253 38.51 56.09 13.31
CA ARG A 253 39.41 56.17 14.48
C ARG A 253 38.71 56.93 15.61
N ASN A 254 38.89 56.47 16.84
CA ASN A 254 39.29 57.29 18.00
C ASN A 254 39.65 56.34 19.16
N ARG A 255 40.94 56.07 19.43
CA ARG A 255 41.85 56.78 20.36
C ARG A 255 41.35 56.85 21.81
N GLY A 256 41.92 55.97 22.64
CA GLY A 256 42.08 56.14 24.09
C GLY A 256 43.15 55.18 24.61
N LYS A 257 44.30 55.72 25.05
CA LYS A 257 45.49 55.01 25.56
C LYS A 257 45.30 54.60 27.03
N MET A 258 45.90 53.49 27.49
CA MET A 258 46.95 53.45 28.54
C MET A 258 47.41 52.03 28.90
N SER A 259 48.62 51.98 29.44
CA SER A 259 49.64 50.92 29.56
C SER A 259 49.37 49.81 30.61
N PRO A 260 50.23 48.76 30.68
CA PRO A 260 49.97 47.50 31.38
C PRO A 260 50.60 47.47 32.79
N HIS A 261 50.01 46.70 33.71
CA HIS A 261 50.78 46.00 34.76
C HIS A 261 50.01 44.77 35.27
N PRO A 262 50.72 43.72 35.74
CA PRO A 262 50.18 42.40 36.00
C PRO A 262 49.86 42.22 37.49
N ASP A 263 48.83 41.43 37.81
CA ASP A 263 48.73 40.83 39.14
C ASP A 263 48.20 39.40 39.04
N ARG A 264 49.03 38.48 39.56
CA ARG A 264 48.60 37.16 40.02
C ARG A 264 47.62 37.36 41.17
N LEU A 265 46.58 36.53 41.25
CA LEU A 265 46.23 35.80 42.49
C LEU A 265 45.09 34.79 42.26
N SER A 266 45.18 33.73 43.07
CA SER A 266 44.16 32.77 43.50
C SER A 266 43.58 31.79 42.47
N ASN A 267 44.24 30.63 42.40
CA ASN A 267 43.59 29.33 42.47
C ASN A 267 42.54 29.32 43.60
N THR A 268 41.26 29.28 43.27
CA THR A 268 40.20 28.60 44.04
C THR A 268 38.91 28.59 43.22
N ASN A 269 38.71 27.52 42.46
CA ASN A 269 37.45 26.80 42.30
C ASN A 269 37.70 25.73 41.24
N LEU A 270 38.15 24.54 41.69
CA LEU A 270 37.94 23.31 40.95
C LEU A 270 36.43 23.13 40.86
N GLY A 271 35.85 23.71 39.79
CA GLY A 271 34.45 23.61 39.48
C GLY A 271 34.11 22.13 39.34
N LYS A 272 33.16 21.66 40.15
CA LYS A 272 32.40 20.45 39.85
C LYS A 272 32.00 20.51 38.37
N PRO A 273 32.11 19.41 37.61
CA PRO A 273 31.62 19.42 36.24
C PRO A 273 30.15 19.85 36.30
N PHE A 274 29.81 20.91 35.57
CA PHE A 274 28.42 21.31 35.39
C PHE A 274 27.72 20.13 34.74
N HIS A 275 27.00 19.34 35.53
CA HIS A 275 26.17 18.29 34.98
C HIS A 275 25.00 18.99 34.30
N THR A 276 24.91 18.86 32.97
CA THR A 276 23.75 19.35 32.23
C THR A 276 22.53 18.60 32.74
N ASP A 277 21.56 19.33 33.30
CA ASP A 277 20.24 18.77 33.58
C ASP A 277 19.45 18.73 32.27
N TRP A 278 19.43 17.55 31.66
CA TRP A 278 18.82 17.34 30.36
C TRP A 278 17.29 17.47 30.43
N ASN A 279 16.67 17.31 31.61
CA ASN A 279 15.22 17.48 31.79
C ASN A 279 14.71 18.91 31.54
N THR A 280 15.61 19.89 31.43
CA THR A 280 15.26 21.28 31.11
C THR A 280 14.84 21.50 29.65
N ILE A 281 15.08 20.51 28.77
CA ILE A 281 14.74 20.61 27.34
C ILE A 281 13.33 20.06 27.09
N HIS A 282 12.37 20.96 26.96
CA HIS A 282 10.94 20.60 26.85
C HIS A 282 10.56 19.95 25.50
N ASP A 283 11.27 20.25 24.42
CA ASP A 283 10.92 19.77 23.06
C ASP A 283 11.11 18.26 22.87
N TRP A 284 11.75 17.59 23.83
CA TRP A 284 11.90 16.15 23.82
C TRP A 284 10.63 15.38 24.09
N HIS A 285 9.66 15.99 24.78
CA HIS A 285 8.39 15.33 25.09
C HIS A 285 7.36 15.47 23.97
N SER A 286 7.41 16.56 23.20
CA SER A 286 6.41 16.90 22.20
C SER A 286 6.65 16.22 20.86
N TYR A 287 5.60 16.13 20.04
CA TYR A 287 5.71 15.77 18.63
C TYR A 287 5.97 17.02 17.80
N THR A 288 7.01 16.99 16.97
CA THR A 288 7.54 18.17 16.26
C THR A 288 7.64 18.00 14.75
N ARG A 289 7.49 16.78 14.23
CA ARG A 289 7.71 16.46 12.81
C ARG A 289 6.60 16.96 11.87
N GLY A 290 5.38 17.15 12.35
CA GLY A 290 4.26 17.56 11.50
C GLY A 290 3.06 18.07 12.27
N ARG A 291 2.07 18.54 11.51
CA ARG A 291 0.81 19.10 12.00
C ARG A 291 -0.35 18.30 11.41
N PHE A 292 -1.44 18.19 12.15
CA PHE A 292 -2.55 17.30 11.77
C PHE A 292 -3.76 18.12 11.33
N LEU A 293 -4.30 17.80 10.15
CA LEU A 293 -5.51 18.47 9.63
C LEU A 293 -6.81 17.92 10.24
N LEU A 294 -6.71 16.80 10.96
CA LEU A 294 -7.80 16.15 11.68
C LEU A 294 -7.42 16.04 13.16
N ASN A 295 -8.32 16.45 14.06
CA ASN A 295 -8.20 16.23 15.51
C ASN A 295 -6.82 16.57 16.11
N GLU A 296 -6.23 17.70 15.71
CA GLU A 296 -4.82 18.00 16.00
C GLU A 296 -4.46 17.95 17.48
N ALA A 297 -5.30 18.52 18.35
CA ALA A 297 -5.06 18.49 19.78
C ALA A 297 -5.01 17.06 20.33
N HIS A 298 -5.83 16.15 19.80
CA HIS A 298 -5.80 14.74 20.13
C HIS A 298 -4.51 14.09 19.62
N GLU A 299 -4.19 14.25 18.33
CA GLU A 299 -3.02 13.64 17.68
C GLU A 299 -1.69 14.07 18.34
N LEU A 300 -1.55 15.33 18.74
CA LEU A 300 -0.38 15.83 19.46
C LEU A 300 -0.30 15.28 20.88
N ARG A 301 -1.44 15.17 21.58
CA ARG A 301 -1.50 14.64 22.95
C ARG A 301 -1.09 13.18 23.01
N ILE A 302 -1.58 12.34 22.10
CA ILE A 302 -1.27 10.90 22.09
C ILE A 302 0.17 10.60 21.59
N ARG A 303 0.87 11.60 21.02
CA ARG A 303 2.29 11.53 20.63
C ARG A 303 3.23 12.30 21.55
N ARG A 304 2.72 12.76 22.69
CA ARG A 304 3.52 13.33 23.77
C ARG A 304 3.88 12.22 24.75
N ALA A 305 5.18 12.02 24.99
CA ALA A 305 5.68 11.04 25.94
C ALA A 305 6.35 11.76 27.11
N ASP A 306 5.88 11.49 28.33
CA ASP A 306 6.48 11.98 29.57
C ASP A 306 7.49 10.95 30.10
N PHE A 307 8.70 11.40 30.38
CA PHE A 307 9.79 10.56 30.90
C PHE A 307 10.89 11.43 31.51
N ASN A 308 11.80 10.84 32.28
CA ASN A 308 12.97 11.52 32.83
C ASN A 308 14.18 11.25 31.92
N MET A 309 14.67 12.28 31.22
CA MET A 309 15.82 12.11 30.32
C MET A 309 17.11 11.82 31.09
N ASN A 310 17.33 12.41 32.26
CA ASN A 310 18.56 12.13 33.01
C ASN A 310 18.64 10.65 33.41
N GLU A 311 17.52 10.06 33.84
CA GLU A 311 17.46 8.64 34.15
C GLU A 311 17.58 7.78 32.89
N LEU A 312 16.99 8.19 31.75
CA LEU A 312 17.17 7.49 30.48
C LEU A 312 18.62 7.52 30.01
N ALA A 313 19.30 8.66 30.12
CA ALA A 313 20.71 8.84 29.79
C ALA A 313 21.61 8.02 30.73
N LYS A 314 21.25 7.92 32.01
CA LYS A 314 21.92 7.03 32.96
C LYS A 314 21.78 5.57 32.55
N CYS A 315 20.57 5.10 32.23
CA CYS A 315 20.36 3.75 31.70
C CYS A 315 21.17 3.50 30.42
N ALA A 316 21.22 4.49 29.52
CA ALA A 316 22.01 4.41 28.29
C ALA A 316 23.51 4.28 28.56
N ALA A 317 24.06 5.02 29.52
CA ALA A 317 25.47 4.94 29.90
C ALA A 317 25.81 3.62 30.60
N GLU A 318 24.99 3.19 31.56
CA GLU A 318 25.20 1.94 32.30
C GLU A 318 25.16 0.72 31.38
N ALA A 319 24.30 0.74 30.34
CA ALA A 319 24.18 -0.31 29.35
C ALA A 319 25.47 -0.59 28.55
N VAL A 320 26.41 0.37 28.52
CA VAL A 320 27.73 0.24 27.87
C VAL A 320 28.90 0.39 28.85
N GLY A 321 28.64 0.21 30.15
CA GLY A 321 29.70 0.19 31.18
C GLY A 321 30.20 1.57 31.60
N PHE A 322 29.44 2.62 31.31
CA PHE A 322 29.73 4.00 31.72
C PHE A 322 28.78 4.48 32.82
N THR A 323 29.07 5.66 33.38
CA THR A 323 28.21 6.36 34.32
C THR A 323 27.47 7.50 33.64
N PHE A 324 26.40 8.01 34.28
CA PHE A 324 25.64 9.17 33.78
C PHE A 324 26.54 10.38 33.43
N SER A 325 27.59 10.63 34.22
CA SER A 325 28.55 11.72 33.98
C SER A 325 29.41 11.56 32.73
N ASP A 326 29.48 10.36 32.16
CA ASP A 326 30.22 10.10 30.93
C ASP A 326 29.36 10.35 29.68
N CYS A 327 28.04 10.57 29.82
CA CYS A 327 27.17 10.94 28.71
C CYS A 327 27.36 12.44 28.38
N VAL A 328 28.08 12.72 27.30
CA VAL A 328 28.49 14.09 26.93
C VAL A 328 27.54 14.76 25.93
N ARG A 329 26.72 14.01 25.21
CA ARG A 329 25.78 14.55 24.22
C ARG A 329 24.55 13.66 24.03
N ILE A 330 23.39 14.31 23.94
CA ILE A 330 22.10 13.69 23.60
C ILE A 330 21.54 14.42 22.38
N GLU A 331 21.21 13.67 21.34
CA GLU A 331 20.59 14.19 20.11
C GLU A 331 19.24 13.49 19.91
N LYS A 332 18.17 14.26 19.69
CA LYS A 332 16.86 13.70 19.37
C LYS A 332 16.78 13.42 17.86
N PHE A 333 16.42 12.20 17.47
CA PHE A 333 16.09 11.90 16.08
C PHE A 333 14.73 12.51 15.71
N SER A 334 14.49 12.72 14.40
CA SER A 334 13.18 13.13 13.90
C SER A 334 12.07 12.26 14.48
N ASP A 335 10.98 12.86 14.96
CA ASP A 335 9.91 12.12 15.62
C ASP A 335 9.31 11.05 14.68
N GLY A 336 9.18 9.83 15.22
CA GLY A 336 8.35 8.79 14.61
C GLY A 336 6.87 9.05 14.90
N MET A 337 5.98 8.31 14.22
CA MET A 337 4.55 8.38 14.52
C MET A 337 4.18 7.74 15.86
N PHE A 338 5.02 6.83 16.36
CA PHE A 338 4.75 6.00 17.54
C PHE A 338 5.83 6.07 18.60
N ASN A 339 7.01 6.58 18.29
CA ASN A 339 8.15 6.56 19.19
C ASN A 339 8.95 7.85 19.12
N LYS A 340 9.66 8.12 20.22
CA LYS A 340 10.78 9.05 20.27
C LYS A 340 12.07 8.26 20.31
N ALA A 341 13.07 8.73 19.59
CA ALA A 341 14.39 8.10 19.57
C ALA A 341 15.47 9.16 19.83
N PHE A 342 16.48 8.76 20.60
CA PHE A 342 17.57 9.61 21.03
C PHE A 342 18.90 8.90 20.82
N LEU A 343 19.89 9.64 20.37
CA LEU A 343 21.28 9.21 20.26
C LEU A 343 22.06 9.72 21.48
N PHE A 344 22.56 8.79 22.29
CA PHE A 344 23.42 9.10 23.43
C PHE A 344 24.87 8.87 23.01
N THR A 345 25.72 9.87 23.23
CA THR A 345 27.17 9.79 22.96
C THR A 345 27.94 9.88 24.27
N MET A 346 28.77 8.88 24.53
CA MET A 346 29.66 8.81 25.70
C MET A 346 30.96 9.58 25.43
N GLN A 347 31.72 9.87 26.48
CA GLN A 347 32.95 10.67 26.42
C GLN A 347 34.04 10.09 25.48
N ASP A 348 34.06 8.78 25.29
CA ASP A 348 34.99 8.06 24.40
C ASP A 348 34.52 8.01 22.95
N GLY A 349 33.32 8.55 22.66
CA GLY A 349 32.67 8.50 21.37
C GLY A 349 31.77 7.29 21.14
N THR A 350 31.64 6.37 22.11
CA THR A 350 30.67 5.26 22.04
C THR A 350 29.24 5.81 21.93
N GLN A 351 28.43 5.19 21.06
CA GLN A 351 27.08 5.66 20.76
C GLN A 351 26.03 4.55 20.92
N VAL A 352 24.92 4.89 21.58
CA VAL A 352 23.73 4.02 21.72
C VAL A 352 22.46 4.78 21.40
N VAL A 353 21.43 4.05 20.98
CA VAL A 353 20.10 4.61 20.70
C VAL A 353 19.16 4.25 21.84
N GLY A 354 18.47 5.24 22.40
CA GLY A 354 17.35 5.02 23.30
C GLY A 354 16.03 5.34 22.62
N LYS A 355 15.06 4.44 22.72
CA LYS A 355 13.72 4.58 22.18
C LYS A 355 12.71 4.62 23.32
N VAL A 356 11.74 5.54 23.24
CA VAL A 356 10.62 5.67 24.18
C VAL A 356 9.32 5.67 23.37
N PRO A 357 8.38 4.75 23.64
CA PRO A 357 7.10 4.73 22.96
C PRO A 357 6.22 5.90 23.39
N ASN A 358 5.47 6.42 22.43
CA ASN A 358 4.39 7.36 22.68
C ASN A 358 3.14 6.60 23.18
N PRO A 359 2.18 7.28 23.84
CA PRO A 359 0.91 6.67 24.24
C PRO A 359 0.15 5.95 23.11
N ASN A 360 0.29 6.39 21.86
CA ASN A 360 -0.33 5.76 20.68
C ASN A 360 0.46 4.58 20.10
N ALA A 361 1.58 4.15 20.71
CA ALA A 361 2.40 3.06 20.19
C ALA A 361 1.73 1.68 20.30
N GLY A 362 0.78 1.53 21.21
CA GLY A 362 0.03 0.31 21.44
C GLY A 362 -0.27 0.10 22.93
N ARG A 363 -0.54 -1.15 23.31
CA ARG A 363 -0.88 -1.48 24.70
C ARG A 363 0.37 -1.37 25.58
N PRO A 364 0.30 -0.62 26.71
CA PRO A 364 1.41 -0.56 27.65
C PRO A 364 1.87 -1.95 28.06
N HIS A 365 3.16 -2.07 28.33
CA HIS A 365 3.89 -3.31 28.57
C HIS A 365 4.00 -4.25 27.37
N TYR A 366 2.89 -4.56 26.70
CA TYR A 366 2.85 -5.55 25.62
C TYR A 366 3.67 -5.12 24.40
N THR A 367 3.54 -3.86 23.96
CA THR A 367 4.25 -3.37 22.77
C THR A 367 5.77 -3.47 22.93
N THR A 368 6.32 -2.95 24.02
CA THR A 368 7.77 -2.98 24.27
C THR A 368 8.28 -4.40 24.56
N ALA A 369 7.56 -5.17 25.38
CA ALA A 369 7.98 -6.54 25.71
C ALA A 369 8.01 -7.44 24.46
N SER A 370 7.01 -7.30 23.59
CA SER A 370 6.96 -8.09 22.36
C SER A 370 8.07 -7.72 21.39
N GLU A 371 8.33 -6.43 21.22
CA GLU A 371 9.39 -5.95 20.32
C GLU A 371 10.77 -6.46 20.76
N VAL A 372 11.11 -6.37 22.05
CA VAL A 372 12.42 -6.84 22.53
C VAL A 372 12.57 -8.34 22.35
N ALA A 373 11.54 -9.12 22.67
CA ALA A 373 11.56 -10.57 22.47
C ALA A 373 11.71 -10.94 20.98
N THR A 374 10.99 -10.21 20.12
CA THR A 374 11.08 -10.34 18.65
C THR A 374 12.48 -10.06 18.16
N MET A 375 13.09 -8.94 18.57
CA MET A 375 14.45 -8.56 18.20
C MET A 375 15.49 -9.61 18.64
N ASP A 376 15.37 -10.16 19.85
CA ASP A 376 16.24 -11.23 20.33
C ASP A 376 16.08 -12.49 19.48
N PHE A 377 14.84 -12.91 19.22
CA PHE A 377 14.54 -14.11 18.44
C PHE A 377 15.05 -13.99 17.00
N VAL A 378 14.73 -12.91 16.27
CA VAL A 378 15.17 -12.77 14.87
C VAL A 378 16.68 -12.67 14.74
N ARG A 379 17.35 -12.09 15.73
CA ARG A 379 18.80 -11.97 15.76
C ARG A 379 19.46 -13.32 16.02
N ASN A 380 19.05 -14.01 17.08
CA ASN A 380 19.73 -15.19 17.59
C ASN A 380 19.26 -16.49 16.93
N GLU A 381 17.97 -16.58 16.60
CA GLU A 381 17.35 -17.79 16.06
C GLU A 381 17.22 -17.76 14.53
N LEU A 382 17.11 -16.57 13.93
CA LEU A 382 16.92 -16.40 12.47
C LEU A 382 18.10 -15.69 11.78
N SER A 383 19.17 -15.37 12.51
CA SER A 383 20.40 -14.74 11.97
C SER A 383 20.14 -13.44 11.18
N THR A 384 19.12 -12.67 11.57
CA THR A 384 18.81 -11.38 10.94
C THR A 384 19.65 -10.27 11.58
N PRO A 385 20.28 -9.38 10.78
CA PRO A 385 21.03 -8.26 11.34
C PRO A 385 20.04 -7.27 11.97
N VAL A 386 19.98 -7.27 13.29
CA VAL A 386 19.12 -6.40 14.11
C VAL A 386 19.99 -5.80 15.21
N PRO A 387 19.87 -4.51 15.57
CA PRO A 387 20.65 -3.93 16.65
C PRO A 387 20.43 -4.71 17.95
N LYS A 388 21.50 -4.98 18.70
CA LYS A 388 21.38 -5.66 19.99
C LYS A 388 20.68 -4.75 20.99
N VAL A 389 19.66 -5.28 21.67
CA VAL A 389 19.07 -4.63 22.84
C VAL A 389 20.04 -4.76 24.02
N LEU A 390 20.38 -3.63 24.63
CA LEU A 390 21.38 -3.52 25.69
C LEU A 390 20.73 -3.37 27.08
N ALA A 391 19.64 -2.61 27.15
CA ALA A 391 18.80 -2.46 28.34
C ALA A 391 17.39 -2.08 27.91
N TRP A 392 16.37 -2.43 28.69
CA TRP A 392 14.98 -2.07 28.38
C TRP A 392 14.10 -2.18 29.61
N SER A 393 12.93 -1.55 29.56
CA SER A 393 11.85 -1.75 30.51
C SER A 393 10.51 -1.59 29.81
N SER A 394 9.60 -2.56 30.00
CA SER A 394 8.21 -2.49 29.54
C SER A 394 7.24 -2.00 30.62
N LYS A 395 7.72 -1.67 31.83
CA LYS A 395 6.85 -1.22 32.93
C LYS A 395 7.23 0.19 33.32
N ALA A 396 6.40 1.17 33.01
CA ALA A 396 6.59 2.57 33.45
C ALA A 396 6.65 2.67 34.98
N ASP A 397 5.78 1.93 35.67
CA ASP A 397 5.70 1.90 37.12
C ASP A 397 6.94 1.25 37.75
N GLY A 398 7.53 1.95 38.72
CA GLY A 398 8.70 1.45 39.46
C GLY A 398 10.03 1.59 38.71
N ASN A 399 10.03 2.11 37.48
CA ASN A 399 11.26 2.46 36.77
C ASN A 399 11.56 3.98 36.90
N PRO A 400 12.82 4.40 37.15
CA PRO A 400 13.15 5.83 37.34
C PRO A 400 12.96 6.71 36.11
N VAL A 401 12.96 6.13 34.91
CA VAL A 401 12.66 6.85 33.66
C VAL A 401 11.20 7.30 33.63
N GLY A 402 10.31 6.62 34.34
CA GLY A 402 8.87 6.90 34.39
C GLY A 402 8.14 6.55 33.09
N SER A 403 8.78 5.81 32.19
CA SER A 403 8.21 5.37 30.92
C SER A 403 8.88 4.09 30.43
N GLU A 404 8.24 3.41 29.49
CA GLU A 404 8.84 2.27 28.80
C GLU A 404 10.03 2.75 27.96
N TYR A 405 11.04 1.91 27.79
CA TYR A 405 12.18 2.25 26.94
C TYR A 405 12.92 1.02 26.43
N ILE A 406 13.65 1.23 25.33
CA ILE A 406 14.64 0.29 24.79
C ILE A 406 15.94 1.07 24.54
N ILE A 407 17.03 0.65 25.16
CA ILE A 407 18.41 1.05 24.83
C ILE A 407 19.02 -0.04 23.96
N MET A 408 19.55 0.32 22.80
CA MET A 408 20.11 -0.61 21.83
C MET A 408 21.35 -0.03 21.12
N GLU A 409 22.10 -0.91 20.47
CA GLU A 409 23.21 -0.52 19.60
C GLU A 409 22.75 0.45 18.52
N LYS A 410 23.58 1.46 18.22
CA LYS A 410 23.41 2.26 17.01
C LYS A 410 23.82 1.41 15.81
N VAL A 411 22.90 1.22 14.86
CA VAL A 411 23.22 0.54 13.59
C VAL A 411 24.23 1.38 12.79
N GLY A 412 25.28 0.72 12.31
CA GLY A 412 26.29 1.33 11.43
C GLY A 412 25.79 1.50 9.99
N GLY A 413 26.60 2.16 9.16
CA GLY A 413 26.29 2.38 7.74
C GLY A 413 25.32 3.54 7.50
N VAL A 414 24.59 3.45 6.38
CA VAL A 414 23.64 4.48 5.93
C VAL A 414 22.26 3.87 5.68
N GLN A 415 21.21 4.66 5.91
CA GLN A 415 19.85 4.25 5.55
C GLN A 415 19.74 4.06 4.03
N LEU A 416 19.04 3.01 3.62
CA LEU A 416 18.91 2.64 2.21
C LEU A 416 18.20 3.73 1.42
N ASP A 417 17.26 4.46 2.01
CA ASP A 417 16.54 5.58 1.37
C ASP A 417 17.47 6.65 0.78
N LYS A 418 18.62 6.91 1.42
CA LYS A 418 19.60 7.93 1.00
C LYS A 418 20.36 7.55 -0.26
N ILE A 419 20.56 6.26 -0.49
CA ILE A 419 21.40 5.74 -1.58
C ILE A 419 20.59 4.98 -2.65
N TRP A 420 19.40 4.49 -2.33
CA TRP A 420 18.54 3.73 -3.23
C TRP A 420 18.23 4.48 -4.54
N PRO A 421 17.88 5.78 -4.53
CA PRO A 421 17.63 6.53 -5.77
C PRO A 421 18.82 6.56 -6.73
N GLN A 422 20.06 6.53 -6.20
CA GLN A 422 21.30 6.59 -6.99
C GLN A 422 21.85 5.21 -7.34
N MET A 423 21.33 4.13 -6.74
CA MET A 423 21.75 2.77 -7.07
C MET A 423 21.28 2.36 -8.47
N ASP A 424 22.19 1.78 -9.25
CA ASP A 424 21.84 1.09 -10.49
C ASP A 424 21.02 -0.19 -10.22
N ILE A 425 20.36 -0.69 -11.27
CA ILE A 425 19.47 -1.85 -11.18
C ILE A 425 20.20 -3.13 -10.74
N LYS A 426 21.47 -3.30 -11.08
CA LYS A 426 22.27 -4.49 -10.72
C LYS A 426 22.47 -4.53 -9.21
N LYS A 427 22.88 -3.41 -8.60
CA LYS A 427 23.05 -3.28 -7.15
C LYS A 427 21.72 -3.45 -6.40
N ARG A 428 20.63 -2.88 -6.91
CA ARG A 428 19.28 -3.07 -6.32
C ARG A 428 18.88 -4.54 -6.34
N PHE A 429 19.15 -5.25 -7.44
CA PHE A 429 18.85 -6.67 -7.54
C PHE A 429 19.70 -7.53 -6.59
N GLU A 430 20.99 -7.23 -6.41
CA GLU A 430 21.82 -7.91 -5.39
C GLU A 430 21.29 -7.69 -3.98
N LEU A 431 20.84 -6.47 -3.65
CA LEU A 431 20.21 -6.21 -2.36
C LEU A 431 18.91 -7.02 -2.19
N ILE A 432 18.09 -7.14 -3.24
CA ILE A 432 16.88 -7.97 -3.20
C ILE A 432 17.20 -9.43 -2.95
N LYS A 433 18.26 -9.99 -3.56
CA LYS A 433 18.70 -11.35 -3.25
C LYS A 433 19.03 -11.49 -1.77
N THR A 434 19.68 -10.48 -1.17
CA THR A 434 19.94 -10.44 0.28
C THR A 434 18.65 -10.41 1.09
N ILE A 435 17.68 -9.55 0.74
CA ILE A 435 16.37 -9.51 1.42
C ILE A 435 15.61 -10.84 1.29
N SER A 436 15.59 -11.46 0.11
CA SER A 436 14.97 -12.76 -0.11
C SER A 436 15.62 -13.88 0.72
N ARG A 437 16.93 -13.78 1.02
CA ARG A 437 17.58 -14.71 1.95
C ARG A 437 17.06 -14.54 3.38
N TYR A 438 16.86 -13.31 3.85
CA TYR A 438 16.27 -13.07 5.18
C TYR A 438 14.82 -13.56 5.25
N GLN A 439 14.00 -13.25 4.25
CA GLN A 439 12.62 -13.75 4.19
C GLN A 439 12.56 -15.29 4.20
N LYS A 440 13.48 -15.95 3.51
CA LYS A 440 13.62 -17.41 3.59
C LYS A 440 14.02 -17.87 4.99
N ALA A 441 14.98 -17.19 5.64
CA ALA A 441 15.38 -17.50 7.00
C ALA A 441 14.25 -17.31 8.01
N TRP A 442 13.40 -16.30 7.85
CA TRP A 442 12.22 -16.07 8.71
C TRP A 442 11.18 -17.19 8.62
N MET A 443 11.18 -17.93 7.51
CA MET A 443 10.35 -19.10 7.31
C MET A 443 10.99 -20.40 7.79
N SER A 444 12.20 -20.37 8.35
CA SER A 444 12.89 -21.57 8.81
C SER A 444 12.32 -22.13 10.13
N LYS A 445 11.59 -21.29 10.88
CA LYS A 445 10.95 -21.61 12.15
C LYS A 445 9.52 -21.10 12.13
N SER A 446 8.55 -22.00 12.27
CA SER A 446 7.13 -21.65 12.47
C SER A 446 6.69 -21.92 13.89
N PHE A 447 5.59 -21.29 14.30
CA PHE A 447 4.98 -21.46 15.60
C PHE A 447 3.65 -22.23 15.47
N THR A 448 3.21 -22.84 16.57
CA THR A 448 1.91 -23.55 16.64
C THR A 448 0.73 -22.65 17.00
N GLN A 449 0.97 -21.37 17.27
CA GLN A 449 -0.04 -20.40 17.69
C GLN A 449 0.15 -19.08 16.92
N TYR A 450 -0.95 -18.34 16.75
CA TYR A 450 -0.96 -16.98 16.20
C TYR A 450 -1.06 -15.94 17.32
N GLY A 451 -0.40 -14.80 17.14
CA GLY A 451 -0.36 -13.72 18.13
C GLY A 451 0.90 -12.87 17.97
N SER A 452 1.50 -12.45 19.08
CA SER A 452 2.82 -11.80 19.09
C SER A 452 3.81 -12.57 19.96
N LEU A 453 5.10 -12.45 19.66
CA LEU A 453 6.18 -13.13 20.40
C LEU A 453 6.59 -12.31 21.62
N TYR A 454 6.78 -12.97 22.76
CA TYR A 454 7.21 -12.38 24.04
C TYR A 454 8.29 -13.24 24.69
N PHE A 455 9.01 -12.71 25.68
CA PHE A 455 9.62 -13.59 26.68
C PHE A 455 8.52 -14.18 27.56
N SER A 456 8.64 -15.46 27.91
CA SER A 456 7.64 -16.14 28.74
C SER A 456 7.42 -15.43 30.09
N SER A 457 8.48 -14.84 30.66
CA SER A 457 8.43 -14.05 31.90
C SER A 457 7.62 -12.75 31.82
N ASP A 458 7.32 -12.26 30.61
CA ASP A 458 6.48 -11.08 30.42
C ASP A 458 4.99 -11.42 30.30
N LEU A 459 4.64 -12.71 30.25
CA LEU A 459 3.25 -13.15 30.20
C LEU A 459 2.82 -13.75 31.54
N GLN A 460 1.53 -13.62 31.88
CA GLN A 460 1.00 -14.16 33.13
C GLN A 460 1.09 -15.69 33.24
N ASP A 461 0.96 -16.38 32.11
CA ASP A 461 0.92 -17.84 32.03
C ASP A 461 2.33 -18.46 32.10
N HIS A 462 3.37 -17.70 31.75
CA HIS A 462 4.78 -18.14 31.73
C HIS A 462 5.06 -19.42 30.91
N ARG A 463 4.08 -19.93 30.14
CA ARG A 463 4.24 -21.11 29.30
C ARG A 463 5.05 -20.76 28.05
N GLY A 464 6.03 -21.60 27.75
CA GLY A 464 6.83 -21.50 26.54
C GLY A 464 6.02 -21.74 25.26
N CYS A 465 6.66 -21.55 24.10
CA CYS A 465 6.06 -21.85 22.80
C CYS A 465 6.68 -23.10 22.16
N ILE A 466 5.89 -23.74 21.29
CA ILE A 466 6.37 -24.83 20.42
C ILE A 466 6.74 -24.23 19.08
N ILE A 467 7.98 -24.51 18.66
CA ILE A 467 8.51 -24.11 17.36
C ILE A 467 8.68 -25.35 16.49
N VAL A 468 8.22 -25.27 15.25
CA VAL A 468 8.40 -26.28 14.21
C VAL A 468 9.53 -25.83 13.30
N ASN A 469 10.58 -26.65 13.19
CA ASN A 469 11.74 -26.40 12.33
C ASN A 469 11.45 -26.80 10.87
N GLU A 470 12.34 -26.43 9.94
CA GLU A 470 12.20 -26.75 8.51
C GLU A 470 12.01 -28.24 8.20
N ASP A 471 12.63 -29.12 9.00
CA ASP A 471 12.52 -30.58 8.87
C ASP A 471 11.23 -31.17 9.47
N GLY A 472 10.36 -30.31 10.03
CA GLY A 472 9.13 -30.69 10.71
C GLY A 472 9.32 -31.12 12.16
N SER A 473 10.55 -31.14 12.68
CA SER A 473 10.81 -31.42 14.10
C SER A 473 10.26 -30.29 14.97
N GLN A 474 9.76 -30.66 16.14
CA GLN A 474 9.25 -29.71 17.13
C GLN A 474 10.26 -29.50 18.24
N SER A 475 10.39 -28.25 18.68
CA SER A 475 11.26 -27.84 19.77
C SER A 475 10.47 -26.96 20.73
N GLU A 476 10.55 -27.27 22.01
CA GLU A 476 9.95 -26.47 23.07
C GLU A 476 10.93 -25.37 23.49
N TYR A 477 10.43 -24.14 23.57
CA TYR A 477 11.21 -22.98 23.99
C TYR A 477 10.60 -22.41 25.26
N ASP A 478 11.27 -22.64 26.40
CA ASP A 478 10.81 -22.10 27.70
C ASP A 478 10.96 -20.58 27.80
N ARG A 479 11.92 -20.00 27.06
CA ARG A 479 12.26 -18.58 27.12
C ARG A 479 11.26 -17.70 26.37
N PHE A 480 10.65 -18.22 25.31
CA PHE A 480 9.76 -17.46 24.43
C PHE A 480 8.34 -18.00 24.52
N ALA A 481 7.36 -17.12 24.32
CA ALA A 481 5.95 -17.48 24.35
C ALA A 481 5.17 -16.68 23.31
N ILE A 482 4.08 -17.26 22.81
CA ILE A 482 3.11 -16.52 21.98
C ILE A 482 2.02 -15.97 22.91
N GLY A 483 1.84 -14.65 22.88
CA GLY A 483 0.87 -13.94 23.68
C GLY A 483 -0.12 -13.16 22.83
N PRO A 484 -0.89 -12.24 23.45
CA PRO A 484 -1.83 -11.39 22.74
C PRO A 484 -1.15 -10.59 21.63
N THR A 485 -1.84 -10.40 20.51
CA THR A 485 -1.31 -9.63 19.38
C THR A 485 -1.05 -8.15 19.75
N THR A 486 0.04 -7.61 19.19
CA THR A 486 0.38 -6.17 19.17
C THR A 486 0.14 -5.53 17.80
N GLY A 487 -0.52 -6.26 16.90
CA GLY A 487 -0.90 -5.85 15.56
C GLY A 487 -1.79 -4.62 15.55
N ARG A 488 -1.52 -3.70 14.62
CA ARG A 488 -2.20 -2.40 14.56
C ARG A 488 -3.68 -2.51 14.27
N GLU A 489 -4.09 -3.51 13.49
CA GLU A 489 -5.50 -3.83 13.24
C GLU A 489 -6.30 -4.18 14.49
N PHE A 490 -5.64 -4.55 15.60
CA PHE A 490 -6.27 -4.85 16.88
C PHE A 490 -6.22 -3.67 17.87
N LEU A 491 -5.57 -2.57 17.51
CA LEU A 491 -5.27 -1.46 18.42
C LEU A 491 -5.79 -0.11 17.89
N ASP A 492 -5.69 0.13 16.59
CA ASP A 492 -6.02 1.41 15.97
C ASP A 492 -7.54 1.67 15.92
N ASP A 493 -7.91 2.92 15.61
CA ASP A 493 -9.30 3.39 15.48
C ASP A 493 -10.16 3.17 16.72
N GLY A 494 -9.53 3.26 17.90
CA GLY A 494 -10.17 3.07 19.20
C GLY A 494 -10.32 1.61 19.62
N ARG A 495 -9.87 0.63 18.81
CA ARG A 495 -9.95 -0.80 19.17
C ARG A 495 -9.14 -1.14 20.42
N ILE A 496 -8.12 -0.33 20.75
CA ILE A 496 -7.36 -0.46 21.99
C ILE A 496 -8.22 -0.30 23.26
N ASP A 497 -9.31 0.47 23.21
CA ASP A 497 -10.18 0.79 24.35
C ASP A 497 -11.34 -0.20 24.56
N VAL A 498 -11.50 -1.17 23.64
CA VAL A 498 -12.57 -2.16 23.70
C VAL A 498 -12.03 -3.51 24.16
N ASP A 499 -12.71 -4.17 25.08
CA ASP A 499 -12.33 -5.52 25.50
C ASP A 499 -12.85 -6.57 24.51
N PHE A 500 -11.94 -7.41 24.01
CA PHE A 500 -12.19 -8.53 23.11
C PHE A 500 -10.96 -9.45 23.08
N ASP A 501 -11.14 -10.66 22.56
CA ASP A 501 -10.08 -11.66 22.42
C ASP A 501 -8.96 -11.16 21.49
N ARG A 502 -7.72 -11.15 22.00
CA ARG A 502 -6.50 -10.74 21.29
C ARG A 502 -5.53 -11.91 21.11
N GLY A 503 -5.99 -13.14 21.33
CA GLY A 503 -5.18 -14.33 21.27
C GLY A 503 -4.34 -14.58 22.54
N PRO A 504 -3.43 -15.56 22.50
CA PRO A 504 -3.01 -16.31 21.30
C PRO A 504 -4.08 -17.28 20.78
N TRP A 505 -4.05 -17.58 19.48
CA TRP A 505 -4.98 -18.52 18.84
C TRP A 505 -4.26 -19.79 18.38
N ASN A 506 -4.90 -20.96 18.55
CA ASN A 506 -4.28 -22.26 18.27
C ASN A 506 -4.54 -22.79 16.84
N ASP A 507 -5.49 -22.18 16.12
CA ASP A 507 -5.87 -22.61 14.79
C ASP A 507 -6.32 -21.43 13.93
N LEU A 508 -6.28 -21.64 12.61
CA LEU A 508 -6.48 -20.58 11.63
C LEU A 508 -7.92 -20.04 11.66
N LEU A 509 -8.91 -20.90 11.88
CA LEU A 509 -10.31 -20.50 11.91
C LEU A 509 -10.59 -19.64 13.14
N SER A 510 -10.05 -20.00 14.30
CA SER A 510 -10.15 -19.19 15.51
C SER A 510 -9.56 -17.79 15.32
N TYR A 511 -8.36 -17.68 14.76
CA TYR A 511 -7.74 -16.39 14.46
C TYR A 511 -8.56 -15.57 13.45
N LYS A 512 -8.97 -16.15 12.32
CA LYS A 512 -9.76 -15.42 11.31
C LYS A 512 -11.16 -15.06 11.79
N SER A 513 -11.76 -15.87 12.66
CA SER A 513 -13.04 -15.54 13.31
C SER A 513 -12.88 -14.40 14.33
N ALA A 514 -11.75 -14.36 15.05
CA ALA A 514 -11.45 -13.29 16.01
C ALA A 514 -11.44 -11.90 15.36
N VAL A 515 -11.04 -11.79 14.08
CA VAL A 515 -11.19 -10.56 13.29
C VAL A 515 -12.65 -10.10 13.25
N GLY A 516 -13.59 -10.98 12.91
CA GLY A 516 -15.01 -10.63 12.86
C GLY A 516 -15.60 -10.32 14.24
N PHE A 517 -15.23 -11.09 15.27
CA PHE A 517 -15.68 -10.84 16.64
C PHE A 517 -15.15 -9.52 17.20
N ARG A 518 -13.91 -9.15 16.88
CA ARG A 518 -13.32 -7.84 17.20
C ARG A 518 -14.14 -6.71 16.59
N GLU A 519 -14.42 -6.76 15.29
CA GLU A 519 -15.21 -5.73 14.62
C GLU A 519 -16.62 -5.64 15.25
N LEU A 520 -17.25 -6.79 15.56
CA LEU A 520 -18.57 -6.83 16.20
C LEU A 520 -18.56 -6.18 17.59
N ALA A 521 -17.58 -6.52 18.42
CA ALA A 521 -17.41 -5.94 19.75
C ALA A 521 -17.23 -4.41 19.68
N CYS A 522 -16.45 -3.93 18.71
CA CYS A 522 -16.23 -2.50 18.52
C CYS A 522 -17.52 -1.79 18.06
N VAL A 523 -18.24 -2.36 17.08
CA VAL A 523 -19.52 -1.82 16.60
C VAL A 523 -20.61 -1.85 17.67
N GLN A 524 -20.51 -2.69 18.69
CA GLN A 524 -21.47 -2.74 19.80
C GLN A 524 -21.11 -1.80 20.95
N ASN A 525 -19.83 -1.74 21.33
CA ASN A 525 -19.39 -1.14 22.59
C ASN A 525 -18.82 0.28 22.46
N MET A 526 -18.32 0.68 21.29
CA MET A 526 -17.82 2.05 21.10
C MET A 526 -18.95 3.06 21.20
N THR A 527 -18.75 4.16 21.92
CA THR A 527 -19.75 5.24 22.03
C THR A 527 -19.96 5.94 20.68
N GLN A 528 -18.85 6.27 20.02
CA GLN A 528 -18.83 6.85 18.68
C GLN A 528 -17.99 5.94 17.77
N LEU A 529 -18.54 5.60 16.60
CA LEU A 529 -17.79 4.84 15.60
C LEU A 529 -16.80 5.76 14.88
N PRO A 530 -15.62 5.24 14.49
CA PRO A 530 -14.68 6.00 13.69
C PRO A 530 -15.32 6.43 12.36
N ARG A 531 -14.94 7.63 11.89
CA ARG A 531 -15.39 8.14 10.60
C ARG A 531 -14.43 7.72 9.51
N SER A 532 -14.97 7.12 8.46
CA SER A 532 -14.23 6.84 7.24
C SER A 532 -13.75 8.12 6.56
N LEU A 533 -12.49 8.13 6.13
CA LEU A 533 -11.95 9.13 5.20
C LEU A 533 -11.94 8.63 3.74
N LEU A 534 -12.56 7.48 3.45
CA LEU A 534 -12.70 6.98 2.08
C LEU A 534 -13.82 7.69 1.32
N GLY A 535 -14.87 8.13 2.02
CA GLY A 535 -16.02 8.78 1.40
C GLY A 535 -16.46 10.05 2.13
N LEU A 536 -17.23 10.88 1.43
CA LEU A 536 -18.05 11.93 2.04
C LEU A 536 -19.48 11.42 2.19
N TYR A 537 -19.99 11.40 3.42
CA TYR A 537 -21.26 10.74 3.79
C TYR A 537 -22.39 11.74 4.04
N GLY A 538 -22.72 12.54 3.02
CA GLY A 538 -23.78 13.54 3.09
C GLY A 538 -25.10 13.12 2.43
N PRO A 539 -26.03 14.07 2.24
CA PRO A 539 -27.27 13.87 1.50
C PRO A 539 -27.06 13.17 0.14
N GLY A 540 -27.90 12.17 -0.17
CA GLY A 540 -27.86 11.46 -1.46
C GLY A 540 -26.72 10.43 -1.63
N THR A 541 -25.85 10.29 -0.64
CA THR A 541 -24.79 9.27 -0.61
C THR A 541 -25.11 8.12 0.32
N TYR A 542 -24.19 7.15 0.48
CA TYR A 542 -24.36 6.10 1.48
C TYR A 542 -24.35 6.69 2.89
N GLN A 543 -25.10 6.05 3.78
CA GLN A 543 -25.19 6.39 5.19
C GLN A 543 -24.81 5.15 6.03
N PRO A 544 -23.58 5.12 6.60
CA PRO A 544 -23.13 4.06 7.48
C PRO A 544 -24.04 3.94 8.70
N SER A 545 -24.26 2.71 9.16
CA SER A 545 -25.03 2.49 10.39
C SER A 545 -24.58 1.21 11.11
N ARG A 546 -24.75 1.18 12.44
CA ARG A 546 -24.44 -0.01 13.25
C ARG A 546 -25.13 -1.28 12.72
N PRO A 547 -26.44 -1.29 12.41
CA PRO A 547 -27.09 -2.49 11.88
C PRO A 547 -26.47 -2.99 10.57
N LYS A 548 -26.11 -2.08 9.65
CA LYS A 548 -25.47 -2.47 8.38
C LYS A 548 -24.07 -3.05 8.59
N LYS A 549 -23.28 -2.47 9.49
CA LYS A 549 -21.97 -3.01 9.88
C LYS A 549 -22.10 -4.39 10.53
N VAL A 550 -23.02 -4.55 11.49
CA VAL A 550 -23.31 -5.84 12.13
C VAL A 550 -23.71 -6.89 11.10
N ALA A 551 -24.59 -6.55 10.15
CA ALA A 551 -24.98 -7.47 9.09
C ALA A 551 -23.80 -7.93 8.23
N ALA A 552 -22.93 -7.01 7.80
CA ALA A 552 -21.73 -7.36 7.02
C ALA A 552 -20.76 -8.26 7.81
N ILE A 553 -20.59 -7.99 9.12
CA ILE A 553 -19.73 -8.79 10.00
C ILE A 553 -20.32 -10.20 10.20
N GLN A 554 -21.64 -10.31 10.31
CA GLN A 554 -22.33 -11.61 10.41
C GLN A 554 -22.23 -12.41 9.11
N ASP A 555 -22.35 -11.74 7.96
CA ASP A 555 -22.12 -12.33 6.64
C ASP A 555 -20.67 -12.88 6.58
N TYR A 556 -19.67 -12.12 7.03
CA TYR A 556 -18.28 -12.59 7.12
C TYR A 556 -18.10 -13.82 8.03
N LEU A 557 -18.60 -13.76 9.27
CA LEU A 557 -18.47 -14.85 10.23
C LEU A 557 -19.13 -16.15 9.75
N SER A 558 -20.17 -16.04 8.91
CA SER A 558 -20.84 -17.20 8.29
C SER A 558 -20.05 -17.82 7.14
N LEU A 559 -19.14 -17.05 6.51
CA LEU A 559 -18.41 -17.45 5.31
C LEU A 559 -16.93 -17.77 5.56
N VAL A 560 -16.31 -17.23 6.62
CA VAL A 560 -14.85 -17.24 6.83
C VAL A 560 -14.21 -18.63 6.74
N GLN A 561 -14.88 -19.67 7.25
CA GLN A 561 -14.36 -21.04 7.20
C GLN A 561 -14.14 -21.56 5.77
N PHE A 562 -14.86 -21.01 4.79
CA PHE A 562 -14.76 -21.40 3.38
C PHE A 562 -13.74 -20.55 2.60
N PHE A 563 -13.26 -19.45 3.18
CA PHE A 563 -12.19 -18.63 2.63
C PHE A 563 -10.79 -19.14 3.02
N LEU A 564 -10.70 -20.02 4.00
CA LEU A 564 -9.41 -20.53 4.45
C LEU A 564 -8.69 -21.31 3.33
N PRO A 565 -7.38 -21.14 3.15
CA PRO A 565 -6.62 -21.92 2.21
C PRO A 565 -6.60 -23.40 2.62
N THR A 566 -6.53 -24.28 1.62
CA THR A 566 -6.42 -25.73 1.81
C THR A 566 -4.96 -26.21 1.90
N ASP A 567 -4.00 -25.30 1.73
CA ASP A 567 -2.56 -25.57 1.81
C ASP A 567 -2.03 -25.19 3.19
N ASP A 568 -1.83 -26.19 4.06
CA ASP A 568 -1.33 -26.01 5.43
C ASP A 568 0.04 -25.31 5.49
N SER A 569 0.82 -25.38 4.40
CA SER A 569 2.16 -24.79 4.36
C SER A 569 2.14 -23.27 4.38
N ILE A 570 1.08 -22.65 3.86
CA ILE A 570 0.86 -21.19 3.89
C ILE A 570 0.00 -20.75 5.08
N CYS A 571 -0.69 -21.68 5.73
CA CYS A 571 -1.41 -21.45 6.99
C CYS A 571 -0.46 -21.33 8.19
N SER A 572 0.72 -21.96 8.12
CA SER A 572 1.68 -22.00 9.23
C SER A 572 2.05 -20.60 9.76
N ALA A 573 2.23 -20.48 11.07
CA ALA A 573 2.48 -19.21 11.73
C ALA A 573 3.97 -18.83 11.67
N PHE A 574 4.31 -17.73 11.00
CA PHE A 574 5.68 -17.25 10.89
C PHE A 574 5.82 -15.86 11.48
N LEU A 575 7.04 -15.50 11.84
CA LEU A 575 7.37 -14.12 12.18
C LEU A 575 7.75 -13.38 10.89
N TRP A 576 7.27 -12.15 10.75
CA TRP A 576 7.57 -11.33 9.57
C TRP A 576 7.77 -9.87 9.95
N HIS A 577 8.58 -9.17 9.16
CA HIS A 577 8.79 -7.74 9.36
C HIS A 577 7.59 -6.93 8.84
N PRO A 578 6.91 -6.13 9.68
CA PRO A 578 5.67 -5.46 9.32
C PRO A 578 5.87 -4.26 8.38
N ASP A 579 7.04 -3.59 8.45
CA ASP A 579 7.32 -2.35 7.73
C ASP A 579 8.70 -2.30 7.04
N LEU A 580 8.96 -3.27 6.14
CA LEU A 580 10.27 -3.42 5.47
C LEU A 580 10.45 -2.45 4.29
N HIS A 581 10.53 -1.14 4.60
CA HIS A 581 10.79 -0.07 3.63
C HIS A 581 12.24 0.46 3.73
N THR A 582 12.64 1.32 2.79
CA THR A 582 14.04 1.79 2.65
C THR A 582 14.59 2.56 3.86
N GLU A 583 13.77 3.17 4.72
CA GLU A 583 14.29 3.87 5.92
C GLU A 583 14.63 2.93 7.09
N ASN A 584 14.11 1.70 7.06
CA ASN A 584 14.29 0.68 8.11
C ASN A 584 15.44 -0.30 7.79
N ILE A 585 16.10 -0.12 6.65
CA ILE A 585 17.21 -0.95 6.20
C ILE A 585 18.48 -0.09 6.17
N PHE A 586 19.51 -0.54 6.88
CA PHE A 586 20.83 0.06 6.89
C PHE A 586 21.80 -0.83 6.14
N VAL A 587 22.61 -0.21 5.28
CA VAL A 587 23.55 -0.90 4.40
C VAL A 587 24.94 -0.27 4.47
N ASP A 588 25.94 -1.04 4.07
CA ASP A 588 27.30 -0.54 3.87
C ASP A 588 27.30 0.46 2.68
N PRO A 589 27.81 1.70 2.86
CA PRO A 589 27.78 2.72 1.81
C PRO A 589 28.67 2.35 0.61
N ASP A 590 29.77 1.62 0.82
CA ASP A 590 30.68 1.18 -0.22
C ASP A 590 30.20 -0.13 -0.87
N ARG A 591 29.45 -0.93 -0.11
CA ARG A 591 28.88 -2.23 -0.54
C ARG A 591 27.37 -2.31 -0.27
N PRO A 592 26.51 -1.58 -1.00
CA PRO A 592 25.07 -1.44 -0.70
C PRO A 592 24.22 -2.73 -0.69
N SER A 593 24.76 -3.86 -1.15
CA SER A 593 24.11 -5.18 -1.04
C SER A 593 24.31 -5.86 0.32
N GLU A 594 25.22 -5.33 1.16
CA GLU A 594 25.49 -5.78 2.52
C GLU A 594 24.60 -5.03 3.51
N VAL A 595 23.60 -5.75 4.05
CA VAL A 595 22.69 -5.22 5.07
C VAL A 595 23.37 -5.31 6.43
N LEU A 596 23.55 -4.15 7.07
CA LEU A 596 24.18 -4.02 8.38
C LEU A 596 23.17 -4.02 9.53
N GLY A 597 21.92 -3.65 9.24
CA GLY A 597 20.83 -3.73 10.22
C GLY A 597 19.47 -3.49 9.62
N ILE A 598 18.47 -4.18 10.18
CA ILE A 598 17.04 -3.98 9.95
C ILE A 598 16.43 -3.58 11.28
N ILE A 599 15.78 -2.42 11.31
CA ILE A 599 15.18 -1.84 12.51
C ILE A 599 13.65 -1.81 12.41
N ASP A 600 13.00 -1.43 13.52
CA ASP A 600 11.55 -1.26 13.62
C ASP A 600 10.75 -2.57 13.55
N TRP A 601 11.05 -3.45 14.51
CA TRP A 601 10.33 -4.71 14.74
C TRP A 601 9.11 -4.56 15.66
N GLN A 602 8.69 -3.31 15.92
CA GLN A 602 7.50 -3.04 16.71
C GLN A 602 6.24 -3.52 15.97
N SER A 603 5.27 -4.05 16.70
CA SER A 603 4.04 -4.61 16.14
C SER A 603 4.25 -5.77 15.17
N SER A 604 5.41 -6.44 15.23
CA SER A 604 5.59 -7.74 14.57
C SER A 604 4.65 -8.77 15.17
N GLU A 605 4.05 -9.56 14.29
CA GLU A 605 3.12 -10.63 14.65
C GLU A 605 3.60 -11.97 14.11
N VAL A 606 3.16 -13.01 14.80
CA VAL A 606 3.27 -14.41 14.39
C VAL A 606 1.93 -14.78 13.75
N LEU A 607 1.86 -14.73 12.43
CA LEU A 607 0.62 -14.86 11.64
C LEU A 607 0.76 -15.94 10.55
N PRO A 608 -0.35 -16.41 9.95
CA PRO A 608 -0.28 -17.24 8.76
C PRO A 608 0.56 -16.57 7.68
N LEU A 609 1.39 -17.33 6.98
CA LEU A 609 2.30 -16.78 5.97
C LEU A 609 1.58 -15.85 4.99
N PHE A 610 0.41 -16.28 4.49
CA PHE A 610 -0.34 -15.51 3.49
C PHE A 610 -0.85 -14.14 3.97
N ASP A 611 -0.90 -13.87 5.27
CA ASP A 611 -1.30 -12.54 5.77
C ASP A 611 -0.20 -11.50 5.58
N HIS A 612 1.07 -11.87 5.80
CA HIS A 612 2.19 -10.94 5.74
C HIS A 612 3.19 -11.19 4.59
N ALA A 613 3.02 -12.26 3.79
CA ALA A 613 3.89 -12.68 2.68
C ALA A 613 3.83 -11.76 1.45
N ARG A 614 3.83 -10.46 1.68
CA ARG A 614 3.77 -9.44 0.66
C ARG A 614 5.13 -9.25 -0.01
N GLN A 615 5.10 -8.71 -1.21
CA GLN A 615 6.27 -8.05 -1.79
C GLN A 615 6.77 -6.93 -0.84
N PRO A 616 8.09 -6.84 -0.57
CA PRO A 616 8.67 -5.78 0.25
C PRO A 616 8.30 -4.38 -0.24
N TYR A 617 8.02 -3.45 0.68
CA TYR A 617 7.65 -2.06 0.36
C TYR A 617 8.70 -1.33 -0.47
N LEU A 618 9.98 -1.68 -0.33
CA LEU A 618 11.06 -1.13 -1.16
C LEU A 618 10.91 -1.41 -2.66
N LEU A 619 10.04 -2.35 -3.04
CA LEU A 619 9.70 -2.69 -4.44
C LEU A 619 8.36 -2.12 -4.88
N ASP A 620 7.71 -1.29 -4.07
CA ASP A 620 6.51 -0.59 -4.48
C ASP A 620 6.85 0.46 -5.55
N TYR A 621 5.90 0.66 -6.46
CA TYR A 621 5.97 1.63 -7.54
C TYR A 621 4.57 2.18 -7.83
N ASP A 622 4.43 3.06 -8.83
CA ASP A 622 3.13 3.55 -9.32
C ASP A 622 2.94 3.11 -10.79
N GLY A 623 2.23 2.01 -11.02
CA GLY A 623 1.97 1.43 -12.35
C GLY A 623 1.35 0.02 -12.29
N PRO A 624 1.25 -0.73 -13.41
CA PRO A 624 0.63 -2.07 -13.41
C PRO A 624 1.27 -3.07 -12.46
N PRO A 625 0.49 -3.94 -11.79
CA PRO A 625 1.06 -4.91 -10.86
C PRO A 625 1.86 -5.97 -11.62
N ALA A 626 3.00 -6.36 -11.07
CA ALA A 626 3.84 -7.45 -11.57
C ALA A 626 3.26 -8.80 -11.12
N THR A 627 2.14 -9.22 -11.72
CA THR A 627 1.48 -10.49 -11.40
C THR A 627 2.09 -11.67 -12.15
N GLY A 628 2.73 -11.42 -13.29
CA GLY A 628 3.39 -12.45 -14.09
C GLY A 628 4.84 -12.72 -13.70
N LEU A 629 5.44 -13.70 -14.39
CA LEU A 629 6.89 -13.90 -14.45
C LEU A 629 7.47 -13.37 -15.77
N ASP A 630 6.67 -12.80 -16.65
CA ASP A 630 7.17 -12.27 -17.91
C ASP A 630 7.87 -10.91 -17.70
N PRO A 631 8.93 -10.61 -18.47
CA PRO A 631 9.52 -9.27 -18.45
C PRO A 631 8.45 -8.21 -18.74
N PRO A 632 8.51 -7.04 -18.08
CA PRO A 632 7.62 -5.95 -18.45
C PRO A 632 7.91 -5.48 -19.87
N GLU A 633 6.94 -4.80 -20.46
CA GLU A 633 7.05 -4.16 -21.77
C GLU A 633 6.93 -2.63 -21.61
N PHE A 634 7.55 -1.90 -22.54
CA PHE A 634 7.31 -0.47 -22.67
C PHE A 634 5.90 -0.22 -23.24
N PRO A 635 5.30 0.95 -22.98
CA PRO A 635 4.05 1.31 -23.64
C PRO A 635 4.26 1.39 -25.16
N GLU A 636 3.26 0.98 -25.95
CA GLU A 636 3.36 0.92 -27.43
C GLU A 636 3.76 2.26 -28.07
N ASN A 637 3.39 3.37 -27.44
CA ASN A 637 3.71 4.71 -27.89
C ASN A 637 5.04 5.27 -27.34
N PHE A 638 5.90 4.44 -26.74
CA PHE A 638 7.14 4.88 -26.08
C PHE A 638 7.99 5.78 -26.98
N ASP A 639 8.20 5.41 -28.24
CA ASP A 639 8.99 6.18 -29.20
C ASP A 639 8.43 7.59 -29.46
N GLN A 640 7.13 7.78 -29.27
CA GLN A 640 6.38 9.01 -29.52
C GLN A 640 6.29 9.91 -28.28
N LEU A 641 6.69 9.41 -27.10
CA LEU A 641 6.68 10.17 -25.86
C LEU A 641 7.72 11.29 -25.88
N ASP A 642 7.42 12.38 -25.16
CA ASP A 642 8.40 13.44 -24.94
C ASP A 642 9.53 12.98 -23.98
N PRO A 643 10.68 13.68 -23.91
CA PRO A 643 11.80 13.21 -23.08
C PRO A 643 11.45 13.00 -21.59
N PRO A 644 10.69 13.90 -20.92
CA PRO A 644 10.21 13.65 -19.56
C PRO A 644 9.33 12.40 -19.41
N GLU A 645 8.39 12.19 -20.34
CA GLU A 645 7.50 11.02 -20.34
C GLU A 645 8.28 9.72 -20.61
N LYS A 646 9.27 9.75 -21.51
CA LYS A 646 10.20 8.63 -21.74
C LYS A 646 10.96 8.27 -20.47
N ALA A 647 11.58 9.24 -19.81
CA ALA A 647 12.31 9.01 -18.56
C ALA A 647 11.40 8.44 -17.46
N LYS A 648 10.14 8.89 -17.39
CA LYS A 648 9.13 8.33 -16.47
C LYS A 648 8.78 6.88 -16.82
N ALA A 649 8.60 6.57 -18.09
CA ALA A 649 8.33 5.22 -18.57
C ALA A 649 9.52 4.26 -18.34
N GLU A 650 10.75 4.71 -18.58
CA GLU A 650 11.99 3.97 -18.27
C GLU A 650 12.11 3.66 -16.78
N ARG A 651 11.88 4.66 -15.91
CA ARG A 651 11.90 4.43 -14.46
C ARG A 651 10.85 3.43 -14.01
N LEU A 652 9.64 3.52 -14.57
CA LEU A 652 8.57 2.57 -14.27
C LEU A 652 8.93 1.16 -14.76
N TYR A 653 9.44 1.03 -15.98
CA TYR A 653 9.92 -0.24 -16.53
C TYR A 653 10.96 -0.90 -15.61
N LEU A 654 11.93 -0.14 -15.11
CA LEU A 654 12.96 -0.65 -14.19
C LEU A 654 12.36 -1.10 -12.86
N ASN A 655 11.41 -0.35 -12.31
CA ASN A 655 10.74 -0.72 -11.06
C ASN A 655 9.92 -2.01 -11.22
N ILE A 656 9.13 -2.14 -12.31
CA ILE A 656 8.37 -3.36 -12.59
C ILE A 656 9.34 -4.53 -12.83
N SER A 657 10.42 -4.31 -13.57
CA SER A 657 11.46 -5.34 -13.83
C SER A 657 12.03 -5.88 -12.53
N LEU A 658 12.29 -4.99 -11.57
CA LEU A 658 12.83 -5.35 -10.27
C LEU A 658 11.85 -6.18 -9.44
N ALA A 659 10.57 -5.80 -9.43
CA ALA A 659 9.49 -6.56 -8.81
C ALA A 659 9.28 -7.94 -9.46
N THR A 660 9.28 -8.01 -10.79
CA THR A 660 9.21 -9.28 -11.54
C THR A 660 10.42 -10.17 -11.23
N LEU A 661 11.62 -9.61 -11.12
CA LEU A 661 12.84 -10.35 -10.75
C LEU A 661 12.77 -10.91 -9.33
N TYR A 662 12.26 -10.14 -8.36
CA TYR A 662 11.97 -10.64 -7.02
C TYR A 662 10.99 -11.82 -7.08
N ARG A 663 9.89 -11.67 -7.81
CA ARG A 663 8.86 -12.71 -7.94
C ARG A 663 9.41 -13.99 -8.59
N LYS A 664 10.25 -13.87 -9.63
CA LYS A 664 11.01 -14.99 -10.23
C LYS A 664 11.93 -15.67 -9.23
N LEU A 665 12.69 -14.90 -8.47
CA LEU A 665 13.60 -15.41 -7.46
C LEU A 665 12.83 -16.20 -6.39
N THR A 666 11.72 -15.63 -5.91
CA THR A 666 10.82 -16.28 -4.94
C THR A 666 10.22 -17.57 -5.50
N TYR A 667 9.70 -17.56 -6.73
CA TYR A 667 9.23 -18.78 -7.40
C TYR A 667 10.30 -19.87 -7.46
N ALA A 668 11.52 -19.50 -7.85
CA ALA A 668 12.62 -20.44 -8.03
C ALA A 668 13.21 -20.96 -6.71
N LYS A 669 13.22 -20.17 -5.65
CA LYS A 669 14.00 -20.44 -4.42
C LYS A 669 13.17 -20.56 -3.14
N ASN A 670 11.91 -20.14 -3.16
CA ASN A 670 11.01 -20.15 -2.01
C ASN A 670 9.54 -20.38 -2.46
N LYS A 671 9.24 -21.60 -2.91
CA LYS A 671 7.91 -21.98 -3.43
C LYS A 671 6.78 -21.78 -2.42
N LYS A 672 7.04 -21.96 -1.11
CA LYS A 672 6.08 -21.73 -0.04
C LYS A 672 5.67 -20.25 0.01
N LEU A 673 6.64 -19.34 -0.03
CA LEU A 673 6.37 -17.91 -0.10
C LEU A 673 5.64 -17.52 -1.38
N PHE A 674 6.05 -18.11 -2.52
CA PHE A 674 5.35 -17.89 -3.78
C PHE A 674 3.88 -18.34 -3.71
N GLY A 675 3.59 -19.51 -3.15
CA GLY A 675 2.22 -20.01 -2.96
C GLY A 675 1.37 -19.08 -2.09
N ALA A 676 1.96 -18.52 -1.03
CA ALA A 676 1.30 -17.51 -0.20
C ALA A 676 0.99 -16.22 -1.00
N MET A 677 1.92 -15.75 -1.83
CA MET A 677 1.70 -14.61 -2.73
C MET A 677 0.62 -14.89 -3.78
N GLU A 678 0.52 -16.13 -4.30
CA GLU A 678 -0.55 -16.52 -5.23
C GLU A 678 -1.91 -16.53 -4.55
N PHE A 679 -1.98 -17.04 -3.31
CA PHE A 679 -3.21 -17.04 -2.54
C PHE A 679 -3.75 -15.62 -2.31
N GLN A 680 -2.85 -14.64 -2.14
CA GLN A 680 -3.22 -13.23 -2.02
C GLN A 680 -3.90 -12.64 -3.26
N GLN A 681 -3.90 -13.34 -4.40
CA GLN A 681 -4.59 -12.92 -5.63
C GLN A 681 -5.99 -13.56 -5.78
N THR A 682 -6.48 -14.28 -4.76
CA THR A 682 -7.75 -15.01 -4.83
C THR A 682 -8.89 -14.24 -4.18
N SER A 683 -10.13 -14.48 -4.64
CA SER A 683 -11.34 -13.96 -4.01
C SER A 683 -11.42 -14.28 -2.52
N SER A 684 -10.97 -15.47 -2.11
CA SER A 684 -10.97 -15.88 -0.70
C SER A 684 -10.11 -14.96 0.16
N PHE A 685 -8.90 -14.62 -0.30
CA PHE A 685 -8.04 -13.68 0.41
C PHE A 685 -8.65 -12.28 0.42
N ASP A 686 -9.15 -11.80 -0.72
CA ASP A 686 -9.80 -10.48 -0.81
C ASP A 686 -10.95 -10.33 0.18
N MET A 687 -11.80 -11.35 0.31
CA MET A 687 -12.91 -11.32 1.29
C MET A 687 -12.41 -11.24 2.74
N MET A 688 -11.37 -12.01 3.09
CA MET A 688 -10.79 -11.96 4.44
C MET A 688 -10.11 -10.61 4.72
N LEU A 689 -9.38 -10.07 3.75
CA LEU A 689 -8.72 -8.78 3.87
C LEU A 689 -9.73 -7.64 4.04
N PHE A 690 -10.77 -7.65 3.21
CA PHE A 690 -11.83 -6.64 3.28
C PHE A 690 -12.48 -6.63 4.67
N ALA A 691 -12.78 -7.82 5.21
CA ALA A 691 -13.45 -7.95 6.50
C ALA A 691 -12.68 -7.32 7.68
N GLN A 692 -11.35 -7.15 7.58
CA GLN A 692 -10.54 -6.54 8.64
C GLN A 692 -10.92 -5.09 8.96
N ASN A 693 -11.60 -4.38 8.06
CA ASN A 693 -11.89 -2.94 8.20
C ASN A 693 -13.37 -2.57 8.37
N LEU A 694 -14.25 -3.56 8.59
CA LEU A 694 -15.72 -3.35 8.63
C LEU A 694 -16.18 -2.38 9.74
N LEU A 695 -15.43 -2.19 10.83
CA LEU A 695 -15.70 -1.18 11.84
C LEU A 695 -15.69 0.22 11.25
N ILE A 696 -14.67 0.53 10.45
CA ILE A 696 -14.45 1.86 9.90
C ILE A 696 -15.29 1.97 8.63
N ASP A 697 -15.04 1.09 7.66
CA ASP A 697 -15.40 1.31 6.27
C ASP A 697 -15.94 0.04 5.60
N GLY A 698 -16.64 0.24 4.48
CA GLY A 698 -16.76 -0.78 3.45
C GLY A 698 -17.86 -1.82 3.66
N GLU A 699 -18.68 -1.75 4.71
CA GLU A 699 -19.76 -2.72 4.94
C GLU A 699 -20.75 -2.81 3.75
N ALA A 700 -21.04 -1.69 3.08
CA ALA A 700 -21.90 -1.66 1.90
C ALA A 700 -21.29 -2.43 0.73
N LEU A 701 -20.01 -2.20 0.47
CA LEU A 701 -19.29 -2.80 -0.64
C LEU A 701 -18.93 -4.27 -0.34
N TYR A 702 -18.69 -4.61 0.92
CA TYR A 702 -18.52 -5.99 1.37
C TYR A 702 -19.77 -6.82 1.09
N ARG A 703 -20.95 -6.35 1.51
CA ARG A 703 -22.21 -7.09 1.26
C ARG A 703 -22.55 -7.17 -0.22
N ALA A 704 -22.25 -6.13 -1.01
CA ALA A 704 -22.38 -6.22 -2.46
C ALA A 704 -21.43 -7.28 -3.06
N ARG A 705 -20.19 -7.37 -2.58
CA ARG A 705 -19.26 -8.42 -2.99
C ARG A 705 -19.74 -9.82 -2.56
N VAL A 706 -20.38 -9.95 -1.39
CA VAL A 706 -20.99 -11.22 -0.95
C VAL A 706 -22.10 -11.67 -1.89
N LEU A 707 -22.92 -10.76 -2.43
CA LEU A 707 -23.94 -11.11 -3.43
C LEU A 707 -23.30 -11.69 -4.71
N GLU A 708 -22.22 -11.07 -5.18
CA GLU A 708 -21.48 -11.55 -6.36
C GLU A 708 -20.76 -12.88 -6.10
N LEU A 709 -20.29 -13.09 -4.87
CA LEU A 709 -19.59 -14.31 -4.46
C LEU A 709 -20.46 -15.56 -4.63
N GLY A 710 -21.79 -15.43 -4.57
CA GLY A 710 -22.72 -16.53 -4.82
C GLY A 710 -22.50 -17.21 -6.18
N ASP A 711 -22.08 -16.46 -7.21
CA ASP A 711 -21.79 -17.00 -8.54
C ASP A 711 -20.46 -17.79 -8.58
N GLU A 712 -19.48 -17.40 -7.77
CA GLU A 712 -18.15 -18.03 -7.67
C GLU A 712 -18.07 -19.12 -6.61
N TRP A 713 -19.08 -19.23 -5.74
CA TRP A 713 -19.09 -20.09 -4.57
C TRP A 713 -18.61 -21.53 -4.86
N PRO A 714 -19.10 -22.23 -5.90
CA PRO A 714 -18.67 -23.61 -6.19
C PRO A 714 -17.22 -23.73 -6.68
N CYS A 715 -16.58 -22.61 -7.04
CA CYS A 715 -15.20 -22.55 -7.53
C CYS A 715 -14.18 -22.29 -6.41
N LEU A 716 -14.62 -21.90 -5.21
CA LEU A 716 -13.70 -21.63 -4.11
C LEU A 716 -13.07 -22.94 -3.59
N PRO A 717 -11.73 -23.01 -3.46
CA PRO A 717 -11.05 -24.23 -2.99
C PRO A 717 -11.56 -24.72 -1.62
N GLY A 718 -11.80 -23.81 -0.67
CA GLY A 718 -12.31 -24.16 0.66
C GLY A 718 -13.74 -24.73 0.62
N VAL A 719 -14.59 -24.26 -0.31
CA VAL A 719 -15.94 -24.79 -0.54
C VAL A 719 -15.88 -26.19 -1.15
N GLN A 720 -15.00 -26.39 -2.14
CA GLN A 720 -14.78 -27.69 -2.76
C GLN A 720 -14.24 -28.72 -1.76
N ALA A 721 -13.27 -28.32 -0.92
CA ALA A 721 -12.74 -29.15 0.16
C ALA A 721 -13.80 -29.50 1.21
N SER A 722 -14.79 -28.63 1.41
CA SER A 722 -15.93 -28.84 2.31
C SER A 722 -17.07 -29.65 1.68
N GLY A 723 -16.87 -30.25 0.50
CA GLY A 723 -17.89 -31.07 -0.17
C GLY A 723 -18.93 -30.28 -0.98
N ASN A 724 -18.62 -29.05 -1.38
CA ASN A 724 -19.49 -28.17 -2.17
C ASN A 724 -20.87 -27.91 -1.53
N PRO A 725 -20.93 -27.42 -0.28
CA PRO A 725 -22.21 -26.99 0.30
C PRO A 725 -22.85 -25.87 -0.53
N PRO A 726 -24.19 -25.73 -0.51
CA PRO A 726 -24.84 -24.57 -1.10
C PRO A 726 -24.35 -23.27 -0.44
N PHE A 727 -24.49 -22.15 -1.14
CA PHE A 727 -24.18 -20.84 -0.59
C PHE A 727 -25.04 -20.59 0.67
N PRO A 728 -24.45 -20.28 1.84
CA PRO A 728 -25.15 -20.36 3.12
C PRO A 728 -26.02 -19.13 3.44
N LEU A 729 -25.94 -18.07 2.63
CA LEU A 729 -26.67 -16.83 2.84
C LEU A 729 -27.83 -16.71 1.84
N GLU A 730 -29.01 -16.37 2.34
CA GLU A 730 -30.19 -16.10 1.54
C GLU A 730 -30.59 -14.63 1.74
N TYR A 731 -30.79 -13.91 0.63
CA TYR A 731 -31.22 -12.52 0.65
C TYR A 731 -32.58 -12.39 -0.03
N SER A 732 -33.49 -11.66 0.60
CA SER A 732 -34.75 -11.27 -0.05
C SER A 732 -34.49 -10.30 -1.21
N PRO A 733 -35.39 -10.22 -2.22
CA PRO A 733 -35.28 -9.23 -3.29
C PRO A 733 -35.15 -7.79 -2.79
N GLU A 734 -35.82 -7.47 -1.69
CA GLU A 734 -35.75 -6.17 -1.02
C GLU A 734 -34.36 -5.91 -0.43
N GLU A 735 -33.75 -6.90 0.22
CA GLU A 735 -32.39 -6.80 0.74
C GLU A 735 -31.36 -6.67 -0.38
N VAL A 736 -31.50 -7.44 -1.46
CA VAL A 736 -30.63 -7.32 -2.65
C VAL A 736 -30.68 -5.90 -3.20
N ASN A 737 -31.87 -5.34 -3.41
CA ASN A 737 -32.01 -3.96 -3.87
C ASN A 737 -31.38 -2.96 -2.89
N SER A 738 -31.59 -3.14 -1.59
CA SER A 738 -30.99 -2.27 -0.56
C SER A 738 -29.47 -2.34 -0.56
N ILE A 739 -28.87 -3.53 -0.72
CA ILE A 739 -27.42 -3.72 -0.78
C ILE A 739 -26.86 -3.03 -2.03
N GLU A 740 -27.51 -3.19 -3.19
CA GLU A 740 -27.12 -2.51 -4.43
C GLU A 740 -27.22 -0.99 -4.31
N GLU A 741 -28.28 -0.46 -3.71
CA GLU A 741 -28.44 0.98 -3.46
C GLU A 741 -27.35 1.53 -2.53
N ASP A 742 -27.04 0.79 -1.47
CA ASP A 742 -25.99 1.14 -0.51
C ASP A 742 -24.61 1.16 -1.17
N ALA A 743 -24.28 0.16 -1.98
CA ALA A 743 -23.02 0.09 -2.72
C ALA A 743 -22.89 1.24 -3.74
N ASN A 744 -23.97 1.55 -4.45
CA ASN A 744 -24.02 2.71 -5.35
C ASN A 744 -23.85 4.03 -4.57
N GLY A 745 -24.43 4.13 -3.38
CA GLY A 745 -24.25 5.26 -2.47
C GLY A 745 -22.81 5.42 -2.02
N ALA A 746 -22.14 4.31 -1.67
CA ALA A 746 -20.77 4.30 -1.18
C ALA A 746 -19.80 4.73 -2.29
N THR A 747 -20.07 4.27 -3.52
CA THR A 747 -19.35 4.70 -4.72
C THR A 747 -19.43 6.20 -4.92
N ARG A 748 -20.63 6.80 -4.76
CA ARG A 748 -20.80 8.26 -4.85
C ARG A 748 -20.02 8.97 -3.74
N SER A 749 -20.10 8.49 -2.50
CA SER A 749 -19.32 9.03 -1.37
C SER A 749 -17.82 9.05 -1.67
N MET A 750 -17.28 7.95 -2.20
CA MET A 750 -15.86 7.82 -2.54
C MET A 750 -15.45 8.75 -3.67
N ALA A 751 -16.28 8.87 -4.72
CA ALA A 751 -16.01 9.79 -5.83
C ALA A 751 -15.94 11.26 -5.37
N LEU A 752 -16.82 11.66 -4.43
CA LEU A 752 -16.78 13.01 -3.86
C LEU A 752 -15.49 13.24 -3.07
N MET A 753 -15.09 12.28 -2.21
CA MET A 753 -13.85 12.38 -1.46
C MET A 753 -12.63 12.41 -2.39
N GLN A 754 -12.64 11.63 -3.46
CA GLN A 754 -11.59 11.66 -4.48
C GLN A 754 -11.49 13.03 -5.14
N GLY A 755 -12.61 13.70 -5.41
CA GLY A 755 -12.62 15.10 -5.89
C GLY A 755 -11.96 16.06 -4.89
N VAL A 756 -12.16 15.86 -3.58
CA VAL A 756 -11.45 16.63 -2.54
C VAL A 756 -9.95 16.36 -2.58
N LYS A 757 -9.54 15.10 -2.68
CA LYS A 757 -8.12 14.70 -2.81
C LYS A 757 -7.45 15.37 -4.00
N GLU A 758 -8.09 15.32 -5.16
CA GLU A 758 -7.60 15.92 -6.39
C GLU A 758 -7.49 17.44 -6.30
N SER A 759 -8.46 18.09 -5.64
CA SER A 759 -8.45 19.54 -5.43
C SER A 759 -7.32 20.00 -4.52
N LEU A 760 -6.91 19.16 -3.55
CA LEU A 760 -5.76 19.43 -2.69
C LEU A 760 -4.42 19.13 -3.37
N GLY A 761 -4.37 18.14 -4.27
CA GLY A 761 -3.15 17.71 -4.94
C GLY A 761 -2.03 17.38 -3.94
N GLU A 762 -0.88 18.03 -4.07
CA GLU A 762 0.28 17.82 -3.17
C GLU A 762 0.06 18.29 -1.73
N LEU A 763 -1.02 19.02 -1.45
CA LEU A 763 -1.40 19.42 -0.08
C LEU A 763 -2.30 18.37 0.59
N TRP A 764 -2.68 17.30 -0.11
CA TRP A 764 -3.50 16.25 0.47
C TRP A 764 -2.77 15.63 1.68
N PRO A 765 -3.40 15.64 2.88
CA PRO A 765 -2.78 15.12 4.09
C PRO A 765 -2.83 13.60 4.08
N GLU A 766 -1.84 12.95 3.47
CA GLU A 766 -1.72 11.50 3.55
C GLU A 766 -1.64 11.08 5.03
N LYS A 767 -2.60 10.26 5.51
CA LYS A 767 -2.77 9.92 6.93
C LYS A 767 -3.05 11.12 7.86
N GLY A 768 -3.64 12.20 7.34
CA GLY A 768 -4.07 13.34 8.14
C GLY A 768 -2.96 14.31 8.55
N ILE A 769 -1.71 14.11 8.10
CA ILE A 769 -0.56 14.93 8.50
C ILE A 769 0.02 15.72 7.32
N VAL A 770 0.49 16.94 7.62
CA VAL A 770 1.22 17.80 6.69
C VAL A 770 2.46 18.40 7.36
N PRO A 771 3.49 18.80 6.57
CA PRO A 771 4.62 19.56 7.09
C PRO A 771 4.14 20.86 7.76
N PRO A 772 4.77 21.30 8.87
CA PRO A 772 4.33 22.48 9.61
C PRO A 772 4.22 23.74 8.74
N GLU A 773 5.14 23.91 7.79
CA GLU A 773 5.21 25.04 6.87
C GLU A 773 4.09 25.06 5.81
N ARG A 774 3.44 23.91 5.54
CA ARG A 774 2.32 23.81 4.58
C ARG A 774 0.95 23.72 5.26
N TYR A 775 0.92 23.73 6.59
CA TYR A 775 -0.30 23.52 7.38
C TYR A 775 -1.37 24.57 7.10
N ASP A 776 -1.02 25.85 7.15
CA ASP A 776 -1.96 26.94 6.95
C ASP A 776 -2.52 26.96 5.52
N ASP A 777 -1.67 26.66 4.53
CA ASP A 777 -2.06 26.55 3.12
C ASP A 777 -3.04 25.38 2.90
N ALA A 778 -2.72 24.20 3.44
CA ALA A 778 -3.60 23.03 3.34
C ALA A 778 -4.95 23.28 4.03
N ARG A 779 -4.95 23.88 5.21
CA ARG A 779 -6.17 24.21 5.96
C ARG A 779 -7.01 25.25 5.23
N LYS A 780 -6.39 26.27 4.65
CA LYS A 780 -7.08 27.29 3.84
C LYS A 780 -7.72 26.66 2.60
N LEU A 781 -6.98 25.82 1.88
CA LEU A 781 -7.49 25.15 0.69
C LEU A 781 -8.63 24.18 1.03
N LEU A 782 -8.54 23.41 2.12
CA LEU A 782 -9.63 22.56 2.59
C LEU A 782 -10.93 23.34 2.84
N LYS A 783 -10.84 24.52 3.47
CA LYS A 783 -12.02 25.38 3.71
C LYS A 783 -12.62 25.89 2.40
N GLN A 784 -11.80 26.22 1.42
CA GLN A 784 -12.26 26.63 0.10
C GLN A 784 -12.96 25.47 -0.61
N VAL A 785 -12.31 24.31 -0.71
CA VAL A 785 -12.86 23.10 -1.33
C VAL A 785 -14.16 22.69 -0.66
N LYS A 786 -14.24 22.75 0.68
CA LYS A 786 -15.49 22.53 1.42
C LYS A 786 -16.60 23.44 0.92
N THR A 787 -16.36 24.75 0.87
CA THR A 787 -17.38 25.74 0.50
C THR A 787 -17.84 25.51 -0.94
N GLU A 788 -16.91 25.36 -1.87
CA GLU A 788 -17.20 25.12 -3.28
C GLU A 788 -18.00 23.83 -3.50
N LEU A 789 -17.63 22.75 -2.79
CA LEU A 789 -18.32 21.46 -2.90
C LEU A 789 -19.74 21.54 -2.32
N ILE A 790 -19.92 22.14 -1.14
CA ILE A 790 -21.23 22.27 -0.51
C ILE A 790 -22.16 23.15 -1.36
N ASP A 791 -21.65 24.24 -1.94
CA ASP A 791 -22.41 25.11 -2.83
C ASP A 791 -22.88 24.41 -4.11
N GLN A 792 -22.10 23.43 -4.59
CA GLN A 792 -22.46 22.61 -5.75
C GLN A 792 -23.48 21.52 -5.40
N LEU A 793 -23.41 20.94 -4.20
CA LEU A 793 -24.18 19.75 -3.83
C LEU A 793 -25.50 20.06 -3.12
N ALA A 794 -25.56 21.12 -2.29
CA ALA A 794 -26.73 21.40 -1.46
C ALA A 794 -27.84 22.09 -2.27
N GLN A 795 -29.03 21.51 -2.27
CA GLN A 795 -30.21 22.05 -2.95
C GLN A 795 -31.13 22.85 -2.01
N SER A 796 -30.84 22.83 -0.70
CA SER A 796 -31.58 23.56 0.33
C SER A 796 -30.67 23.92 1.50
N ASP A 797 -31.13 24.87 2.35
CA ASP A 797 -30.41 25.22 3.58
C ASP A 797 -30.30 24.03 4.56
N ALA A 798 -31.28 23.12 4.54
CA ALA A 798 -31.24 21.91 5.36
C ALA A 798 -30.14 20.95 4.88
N GLU A 799 -30.05 20.68 3.57
CA GLU A 799 -28.97 19.86 3.01
C GLU A 799 -27.60 20.50 3.20
N ARG A 800 -27.50 21.84 3.13
CA ARG A 800 -26.25 22.55 3.42
C ARG A 800 -25.75 22.25 4.82
N LEU A 801 -26.63 22.31 5.82
CA LEU A 801 -26.29 21.99 7.21
C LEU A 801 -25.89 20.51 7.38
N GLU A 802 -26.52 19.60 6.65
CA GLU A 802 -26.15 18.18 6.66
C GLU A 802 -24.77 17.95 6.04
N TRP A 803 -24.45 18.60 4.92
CA TRP A 803 -23.12 18.56 4.33
C TRP A 803 -22.05 19.19 5.22
N GLU A 804 -22.34 20.28 5.91
CA GLU A 804 -21.43 20.86 6.91
C GLU A 804 -21.11 19.87 8.02
N LYS A 805 -22.12 19.14 8.54
CA LYS A 805 -21.92 18.11 9.56
C LYS A 805 -21.16 16.89 9.04
N ALA A 806 -21.31 16.56 7.76
CA ALA A 806 -20.65 15.44 7.10
C ALA A 806 -19.18 15.74 6.76
N TRP A 807 -18.74 17.00 6.83
CA TRP A 807 -17.36 17.37 6.51
C TRP A 807 -16.40 16.85 7.58
N PRO A 808 -15.37 16.07 7.22
CA PRO A 808 -14.54 15.39 8.21
C PRO A 808 -13.40 16.24 8.78
N PHE A 809 -13.13 17.45 8.26
CA PHE A 809 -11.94 18.24 8.61
C PHE A 809 -12.23 19.52 9.42
N ASP A 810 -13.39 19.63 10.07
CA ASP A 810 -13.79 20.85 10.82
C ASP A 810 -13.35 20.87 12.30
N ASP A 811 -12.72 19.80 12.76
CA ASP A 811 -12.34 19.59 14.17
C ASP A 811 -11.22 20.52 14.67
#